data_AF-A0A2A5H807-F1
#
_entry.id   AF-A0A2A5H807-F1
#
_cell.length_a   1.000
_cell.length_b   1.000
_cell.length_c   1.000
_cell.angle_alpha   90.00
_cell.angle_beta   90.00
_cell.angle_gamma   90.00
#
_symmetry.space_group_name_H-M   'P 1'
#
loop_
_entity.id
_entity.type
_entity.pdbx_description
1 polymer ?
#
loop_
_entity_poly.entity_id
_entity_poly.type
_entity_poly.pdbx_seq_one_letter_code
_entity_poly.pdbx_strand_id
1 'polypeptide(L)'
;MKKIIFIITLTFILFQGFSQQTDVYHPCLFDETINNKKSLLETEQKIQAAIQKKFTESFNKASSHGIYIIPVVVHIIHDGGTENISEAQVQSQIQILNEDYGKLPGTNGDGNGVDTEVRFCLAKKDPNGNCTNGIVRIKSSLTNHQTYQRGLLKELSFWDNARYLNIYVVKSINGNVAGYSSFPGGPPDEDGVVVRHVYFGNTGTASSSLGRTTSHELGHWFGLYHTFNNGCGIDTCTDGDYVCDTPPQASPSFNCNTLNTCSNDIPDLNDLKENYMNYTPDACKDMFTAGQKQRIQATLDTIRTQIWTTSNLIATGCDSNYIAPTNCLAIADFVTLTPNICVGNSVYFMDRSLNNPFNWQWSFPGGTPSASTSQNPTITYSSTGTYAVKLVVTDSTGIDSLEIVGYITVSQPGIGNSVSYSEDFDLGIYPPSSLTIANYDGGVTWELDSLASVSGNYSIKINNLINTNYGSSDELVLPYFDLTSSDPDSNVYMSFKWAYAKSDPTFSDELLVLLSTDCGVNFTQVFYRTQTALVTGPTQTTPFIPDSTQWKSAFILLNNYRTSTYVQLKIVNVTDGGNNLYLDNIYVGDNITGITSIQETEFETDFLVYPNPSSGQITIKFPEKQEGNVRITITDISGRVLKNELISVDNTYQKTYSLTNFSNGIYFISVEAKGIRRTQKIIFNN
;
A
#
# COMPACT_ATOMS: atom_id res chain seq x y z
N MET A 1 63.44 37.41 34.44
CA MET A 1 62.91 36.15 35.00
C MET A 1 61.44 36.34 35.35
N LYS A 2 60.52 35.93 34.47
CA LYS A 2 59.08 35.81 34.72
C LYS A 2 58.74 34.33 34.51
N LYS A 3 58.25 33.63 35.54
CA LYS A 3 57.74 32.26 35.41
C LYS A 3 56.23 32.34 35.20
N ILE A 4 55.81 31.94 34.00
CA ILE A 4 54.43 31.77 33.58
C ILE A 4 54.02 30.35 33.97
N ILE A 5 52.97 30.20 34.77
CA ILE A 5 52.33 28.93 35.08
C ILE A 5 51.12 28.79 34.15
N PHE A 6 51.20 27.83 33.22
CA PHE A 6 50.12 27.44 32.32
C PHE A 6 49.26 26.38 33.02
N ILE A 7 47.98 26.66 33.23
CA ILE A 7 46.98 25.65 33.63
C ILE A 7 46.26 25.25 32.34
N ILE A 8 46.42 23.99 31.94
CA ILE A 8 45.75 23.38 30.79
C ILE A 8 44.36 22.92 31.27
N THR A 9 43.31 23.61 30.82
CA THR A 9 41.92 23.14 30.95
C THR A 9 41.57 22.27 29.75
N LEU A 10 41.42 20.97 30.01
CA LEU A 10 40.99 19.96 29.03
C LEU A 10 39.51 20.21 28.67
N THR A 11 39.23 20.68 27.46
CA THR A 11 37.88 20.89 26.95
C THR A 11 37.39 19.58 26.34
N PHE A 12 36.42 18.91 26.98
CA PHE A 12 35.70 17.79 26.41
C PHE A 12 34.76 18.33 25.31
N ILE A 13 35.16 18.16 24.04
CA ILE A 13 34.28 18.38 22.89
C ILE A 13 33.42 17.12 22.75
N LEU A 14 32.18 17.20 23.23
CA LEU A 14 31.13 16.24 22.90
C LEU A 14 30.79 16.44 21.42
N PHE A 15 31.36 15.60 20.55
CA PHE A 15 30.82 15.36 19.22
C PHE A 15 29.44 14.70 19.40
N GLN A 16 28.37 15.48 19.29
CA GLN A 16 27.07 14.89 19.00
C GLN A 16 27.13 14.38 17.56
N GLY A 17 27.21 13.04 17.43
CA GLY A 17 27.00 12.39 16.16
C GLY A 17 25.59 12.70 15.68
N PHE A 18 25.48 13.40 14.56
CA PHE A 18 24.27 13.38 13.77
C PHE A 18 24.02 11.92 13.38
N SER A 19 23.03 11.28 13.99
CA SER A 19 22.44 10.06 13.46
C SER A 19 21.75 10.46 12.15
N GLN A 20 22.44 10.26 11.02
CA GLN A 20 21.72 10.04 9.78
C GLN A 20 20.88 8.79 10.01
N GLN A 21 19.57 8.95 10.07
CA GLN A 21 18.64 7.85 9.87
C GLN A 21 18.90 7.36 8.45
N THR A 22 19.78 6.37 8.32
CA THR A 22 19.96 5.65 7.08
C THR A 22 18.66 4.90 6.87
N ASP A 23 17.88 5.27 5.85
CA ASP A 23 16.80 4.44 5.34
C ASP A 23 17.38 3.04 5.13
N VAL A 24 16.93 2.07 5.94
CA VAL A 24 17.41 0.70 5.86
C VAL A 24 16.91 0.14 4.55
N TYR A 25 17.82 -0.27 3.68
CA TYR A 25 17.47 -0.97 2.44
C TYR A 25 16.92 -2.36 2.81
N HIS A 26 15.64 -2.60 2.52
CA HIS A 26 14.99 -3.89 2.70
C HIS A 26 14.96 -4.65 1.36
N PRO A 27 15.67 -5.79 1.21
CA PRO A 27 15.69 -6.52 -0.05
C PRO A 27 14.31 -7.03 -0.50
N CYS A 28 13.45 -7.42 0.44
CA CYS A 28 12.09 -7.88 0.21
C CYS A 28 11.16 -7.40 1.35
N LEU A 29 9.86 -7.23 1.06
CA LEU A 29 8.83 -6.85 2.05
C LEU A 29 8.01 -8.06 2.56
N PHE A 30 8.42 -9.28 2.23
CA PHE A 30 7.63 -10.48 2.50
C PHE A 30 7.25 -10.59 3.98
N ASP A 31 8.19 -10.44 4.92
CA ASP A 31 7.98 -10.61 6.37
C ASP A 31 6.88 -9.71 6.97
N GLU A 32 6.64 -8.53 6.40
CA GLU A 32 5.56 -7.63 6.83
C GLU A 32 4.18 -8.10 6.33
N THR A 33 4.14 -8.89 5.25
CA THR A 33 2.90 -9.31 4.56
C THR A 33 2.35 -10.70 4.95
N ILE A 34 3.07 -11.48 5.75
CA ILE A 34 2.75 -12.90 6.08
C ILE A 34 2.18 -13.13 7.48
N ASN A 35 2.22 -12.14 8.37
CA ASN A 35 1.93 -12.39 9.77
C ASN A 35 0.43 -12.58 10.03
N ASN A 36 0.04 -13.72 10.61
CA ASN A 36 -1.30 -14.04 11.16
C ASN A 36 -2.45 -14.29 10.18
N LYS A 37 -2.25 -15.12 9.15
CA LYS A 37 -3.38 -15.64 8.34
C LYS A 37 -3.80 -17.06 8.72
N LYS A 38 -5.06 -17.26 9.12
CA LYS A 38 -5.66 -18.61 9.25
C LYS A 38 -5.58 -19.39 7.94
N SER A 39 -5.76 -18.72 6.80
CA SER A 39 -5.61 -19.29 5.45
C SER A 39 -4.17 -19.73 5.16
N LEU A 40 -3.16 -19.02 5.66
CA LEU A 40 -1.76 -19.42 5.55
C LEU A 40 -1.45 -20.62 6.43
N LEU A 41 -1.99 -20.69 7.65
CA LEU A 41 -1.83 -21.88 8.50
C LEU A 41 -2.45 -23.13 7.85
N GLU A 42 -3.65 -23.00 7.29
CA GLU A 42 -4.29 -24.10 6.54
C GLU A 42 -3.50 -24.47 5.28
N THR A 43 -2.90 -23.48 4.60
CA THR A 43 -2.05 -23.70 3.43
C THR A 43 -0.73 -24.38 3.81
N GLU A 44 -0.10 -23.95 4.90
CA GLU A 44 1.10 -24.54 5.47
C GLU A 44 0.84 -26.00 5.83
N GLN A 45 -0.26 -26.29 6.52
CA GLN A 45 -0.66 -27.66 6.85
C GLN A 45 -0.85 -28.53 5.60
N LYS A 46 -1.43 -27.99 4.52
CA LYS A 46 -1.57 -28.73 3.24
C LYS A 46 -0.23 -29.03 2.59
N ILE A 47 0.68 -28.06 2.56
CA ILE A 47 2.02 -28.21 1.99
C ILE A 47 2.81 -29.26 2.81
N GLN A 48 2.84 -29.14 4.13
CA GLN A 48 3.52 -30.09 5.01
C GLN A 48 2.94 -31.50 4.92
N ALA A 49 1.61 -31.62 4.88
CA ALA A 49 0.96 -32.92 4.71
C ALA A 49 1.33 -33.58 3.36
N ALA A 50 1.47 -32.80 2.29
CA ALA A 50 1.90 -33.31 0.99
C ALA A 50 3.38 -33.72 0.96
N ILE A 51 4.26 -32.96 1.61
CA ILE A 51 5.68 -33.34 1.79
C ILE A 51 5.76 -34.67 2.55
N GLN A 52 5.07 -34.79 3.68
CA GLN A 52 5.04 -36.01 4.50
C GLN A 52 4.45 -37.21 3.75
N LYS A 53 3.39 -36.99 2.97
CA LYS A 53 2.78 -38.02 2.13
C LYS A 53 3.76 -38.52 1.06
N LYS A 54 4.45 -37.61 0.36
CA LYS A 54 5.48 -37.98 -0.64
C LYS A 54 6.61 -38.77 0.00
N PHE A 55 7.05 -38.42 1.21
CA PHE A 55 8.05 -39.19 1.94
C PHE A 55 7.57 -40.62 2.21
N THR A 56 6.31 -40.78 2.62
CA THR A 56 5.70 -42.10 2.92
C THR A 56 5.43 -42.95 1.67
N GLU A 57 5.03 -42.32 0.55
CA GLU A 57 4.74 -42.98 -0.73
C GLU A 57 6.02 -43.33 -1.51
N SER A 58 7.12 -42.60 -1.31
CA SER A 58 8.42 -42.88 -1.93
C SER A 58 8.98 -44.27 -1.59
N PHE A 59 8.57 -44.85 -0.45
CA PHE A 59 8.87 -46.23 -0.08
C PHE A 59 8.11 -47.28 -0.91
N ASN A 60 7.07 -46.91 -1.67
CA ASN A 60 6.20 -47.84 -2.39
C ASN A 60 6.03 -47.58 -3.90
N LYS A 61 6.47 -46.42 -4.45
CA LYS A 61 6.63 -46.19 -5.90
C LYS A 61 7.32 -44.85 -6.15
N ALA A 62 8.29 -44.82 -7.07
CA ALA A 62 8.83 -43.57 -7.61
C ALA A 62 7.74 -42.87 -8.43
N SER A 63 7.14 -41.82 -7.87
CA SER A 63 6.23 -40.92 -8.60
C SER A 63 7.08 -39.99 -9.48
N SER A 64 7.20 -40.34 -10.76
CA SER A 64 7.84 -39.52 -11.79
C SER A 64 6.89 -38.39 -12.20
N HIS A 65 6.87 -37.28 -11.46
CA HIS A 65 6.39 -36.03 -12.05
C HIS A 65 7.50 -35.46 -12.92
N GLY A 66 7.17 -35.09 -14.15
CA GLY A 66 8.10 -34.42 -15.07
C GLY A 66 8.34 -32.97 -14.65
N ILE A 67 9.13 -32.26 -15.45
CA ILE A 67 9.41 -30.82 -15.27
C ILE A 67 8.10 -30.02 -15.20
N TYR A 68 7.94 -29.20 -14.17
CA TYR A 68 6.85 -28.24 -14.01
C TYR A 68 7.16 -27.01 -14.86
N ILE A 69 6.37 -26.78 -15.91
CA ILE A 69 6.49 -25.56 -16.74
C ILE A 69 5.44 -24.56 -16.27
N ILE A 70 5.87 -23.34 -15.97
CA ILE A 70 5.04 -22.24 -15.47
C ILE A 70 4.88 -21.19 -16.58
N PRO A 71 3.68 -21.01 -17.14
CA PRO A 71 3.39 -19.91 -18.06
C PRO A 71 3.44 -18.56 -17.33
N VAL A 72 4.18 -17.60 -17.88
CA VAL A 72 4.44 -16.28 -17.28
C VAL A 72 3.90 -15.17 -18.17
N VAL A 73 3.30 -14.16 -17.56
CA VAL A 73 3.05 -12.86 -18.18
C VAL A 73 3.75 -11.76 -17.38
N VAL A 74 4.38 -10.82 -18.08
CA VAL A 74 5.08 -9.69 -17.48
C VAL A 74 4.35 -8.39 -17.80
N HIS A 75 3.87 -7.70 -16.77
CA HIS A 75 3.16 -6.43 -16.83
C HIS A 75 4.13 -5.30 -16.50
N ILE A 76 4.56 -4.53 -17.49
CA ILE A 76 5.46 -3.39 -17.32
C ILE A 76 4.62 -2.14 -17.10
N ILE A 77 4.60 -1.66 -15.86
CA ILE A 77 3.95 -0.40 -15.49
C ILE A 77 4.99 0.70 -15.53
N HIS A 78 4.78 1.70 -16.37
CA HIS A 78 5.76 2.76 -16.60
C HIS A 78 5.12 4.13 -16.72
N ASP A 79 5.87 5.21 -16.55
CA ASP A 79 5.43 6.57 -16.89
C ASP A 79 6.15 7.11 -18.15
N GLY A 80 6.77 6.20 -18.90
CA GLY A 80 7.51 6.50 -20.13
C GLY A 80 9.00 6.79 -19.88
N GLY A 81 9.48 6.57 -18.66
CA GLY A 81 10.90 6.62 -18.32
C GLY A 81 11.63 5.32 -18.62
N THR A 82 12.80 5.16 -17.99
CA THR A 82 13.67 3.99 -18.16
C THR A 82 13.05 2.69 -17.65
N GLU A 83 12.05 2.79 -16.77
CA GLU A 83 11.27 1.65 -16.28
C GLU A 83 10.42 0.96 -17.37
N ASN A 84 10.23 1.59 -18.53
CA ASN A 84 9.66 0.94 -19.71
C ASN A 84 10.70 0.01 -20.37
N ILE A 85 11.04 -1.07 -19.68
CA ILE A 85 12.19 -1.92 -19.99
C ILE A 85 12.05 -2.67 -21.32
N SER A 86 13.17 -2.92 -21.99
CA SER A 86 13.18 -3.65 -23.27
C SER A 86 12.70 -5.09 -23.15
N GLU A 87 12.19 -5.66 -24.24
CA GLU A 87 11.88 -7.10 -24.30
C GLU A 87 13.12 -7.97 -24.00
N ALA A 88 14.31 -7.56 -24.45
CA ALA A 88 15.56 -8.26 -24.14
C ALA A 88 15.84 -8.36 -22.63
N GLN A 89 15.48 -7.33 -21.86
CA GLN A 89 15.61 -7.34 -20.41
C GLN A 89 14.60 -8.29 -19.75
N VAL A 90 13.37 -8.36 -20.28
CA VAL A 90 12.39 -9.36 -19.84
C VAL A 90 12.87 -10.78 -20.14
N GLN A 91 13.33 -11.03 -21.37
CA GLN A 91 13.86 -12.34 -21.76
C GLN A 91 15.04 -12.75 -20.89
N SER A 92 15.93 -11.83 -20.53
CA SER A 92 17.08 -12.15 -19.70
C SER A 92 16.67 -12.53 -18.27
N GLN A 93 15.60 -11.94 -17.72
CA GLN A 93 15.04 -12.41 -16.45
C GLN A 93 14.46 -13.83 -16.56
N ILE A 94 13.73 -14.14 -17.63
CA ILE A 94 13.14 -15.47 -17.83
C ILE A 94 14.23 -16.53 -18.02
N GLN A 95 15.33 -16.18 -18.69
CA GLN A 95 16.51 -17.01 -18.77
C GLN A 95 17.08 -17.26 -17.37
N ILE A 96 17.34 -16.21 -16.59
CA ILE A 96 17.83 -16.30 -15.21
C ILE A 96 16.96 -17.21 -14.35
N LEU A 97 15.63 -17.08 -14.42
CA LEU A 97 14.73 -17.93 -13.63
C LEU A 97 14.89 -19.41 -14.02
N ASN A 98 15.06 -19.71 -15.30
CA ASN A 98 15.33 -21.09 -15.75
C ASN A 98 16.73 -21.58 -15.35
N GLU A 99 17.73 -20.71 -15.30
CA GLU A 99 19.09 -21.02 -14.80
C GLU A 99 19.05 -21.39 -13.32
N ASP A 100 18.37 -20.57 -12.50
CA ASP A 100 18.35 -20.64 -11.04
C ASP A 100 17.51 -21.82 -10.54
N TYR A 101 16.27 -21.94 -11.04
CA TYR A 101 15.39 -23.04 -10.68
C TYR A 101 15.80 -24.36 -11.34
N GLY A 102 16.50 -24.28 -12.48
CA GLY A 102 16.94 -25.44 -13.24
C GLY A 102 18.32 -25.97 -12.91
N LYS A 103 19.09 -25.26 -12.06
CA LYS A 103 20.50 -25.55 -11.80
C LYS A 103 21.26 -25.84 -13.10
N LEU A 104 21.11 -24.96 -14.10
CA LEU A 104 21.57 -25.25 -15.45
C LEU A 104 23.10 -25.21 -15.52
N PRO A 105 23.78 -26.26 -16.02
CA PRO A 105 25.23 -26.33 -16.03
C PRO A 105 25.92 -25.15 -16.70
N GLY A 106 26.94 -24.59 -16.04
CA GLY A 106 27.75 -23.49 -16.57
C GLY A 106 27.11 -22.10 -16.52
N THR A 107 26.00 -21.95 -15.78
CA THR A 107 25.31 -20.68 -15.56
C THR A 107 25.53 -20.18 -14.13
N ASN A 108 25.10 -18.96 -13.80
CA ASN A 108 25.17 -18.47 -12.41
C ASN A 108 24.21 -19.21 -11.46
N GLY A 109 23.31 -20.05 -11.99
CA GLY A 109 22.44 -20.94 -11.21
C GLY A 109 23.06 -22.32 -10.94
N ASP A 110 24.26 -22.62 -11.46
CA ASP A 110 24.93 -23.91 -11.30
C ASP A 110 25.69 -24.05 -9.95
N GLY A 111 25.08 -23.58 -8.87
CA GLY A 111 25.64 -23.64 -7.52
C GLY A 111 25.66 -25.05 -6.92
N ASN A 112 25.82 -25.11 -5.59
CA ASN A 112 25.82 -26.38 -4.83
C ASN A 112 24.41 -26.91 -4.52
N GLY A 113 23.36 -26.25 -5.02
CA GLY A 113 21.96 -26.65 -4.84
C GLY A 113 21.50 -27.81 -5.72
N VAL A 114 20.19 -27.90 -5.89
CA VAL A 114 19.53 -28.92 -6.73
C VAL A 114 18.71 -28.29 -7.86
N ASP A 115 18.48 -29.03 -8.93
CA ASP A 115 17.45 -28.68 -9.94
C ASP A 115 16.07 -28.90 -9.31
N THR A 116 15.29 -27.82 -9.19
CA THR A 116 13.92 -27.85 -8.64
C THR A 116 12.92 -28.53 -9.56
N GLU A 117 13.30 -28.78 -10.82
CA GLU A 117 12.44 -29.24 -11.92
C GLU A 117 11.33 -28.25 -12.29
N VAL A 118 11.47 -26.97 -11.91
CA VAL A 118 10.61 -25.88 -12.37
C VAL A 118 11.27 -25.15 -13.53
N ARG A 119 10.49 -24.83 -14.56
CA ARG A 119 10.89 -24.02 -15.71
C ARG A 119 9.84 -22.96 -16.00
N PHE A 120 10.26 -21.84 -16.58
CA PHE A 120 9.41 -20.70 -16.87
C PHE A 120 9.34 -20.48 -18.37
N CYS A 121 8.13 -20.24 -18.85
CA CYS A 121 7.86 -19.94 -20.25
C CYS A 121 7.05 -18.66 -20.32
N LEU A 122 7.56 -17.63 -21.00
CA LEU A 122 6.70 -16.50 -21.37
C LEU A 122 5.56 -17.02 -22.22
N ALA A 123 4.34 -16.75 -21.76
CA ALA A 123 3.11 -17.16 -22.43
C ALA A 123 3.14 -16.75 -23.89
N LYS A 124 2.75 -17.69 -24.75
CA LYS A 124 2.66 -17.46 -26.20
C LYS A 124 1.22 -17.29 -26.68
N LYS A 125 0.26 -17.55 -25.79
CA LYS A 125 -1.15 -17.26 -25.99
C LYS A 125 -1.70 -16.45 -24.81
N ASP A 126 -2.43 -15.38 -25.13
CA ASP A 126 -3.17 -14.57 -24.16
C ASP A 126 -4.36 -15.36 -23.57
N PRO A 127 -5.09 -14.82 -22.58
CA PRO A 127 -6.23 -15.50 -21.97
C PRO A 127 -7.34 -15.90 -22.95
N ASN A 128 -7.43 -15.24 -24.10
CA ASN A 128 -8.41 -15.47 -25.17
C ASN A 128 -7.88 -16.40 -26.27
N GLY A 129 -6.63 -16.87 -26.17
CA GLY A 129 -5.99 -17.80 -27.10
C GLY A 129 -5.25 -17.12 -28.27
N ASN A 130 -5.14 -15.80 -28.29
CA ASN A 130 -4.43 -15.06 -29.33
C ASN A 130 -2.91 -15.10 -29.11
N CYS A 131 -2.14 -15.07 -30.20
CA CYS A 131 -0.67 -15.03 -30.15
C CYS A 131 -0.15 -13.81 -29.37
N THR A 132 0.81 -14.03 -28.47
CA THR A 132 1.44 -12.95 -27.69
C THR A 132 2.91 -13.24 -27.42
N ASN A 133 3.69 -12.20 -27.13
CA ASN A 133 5.04 -12.34 -26.56
C ASN A 133 5.04 -12.48 -25.02
N GLY A 134 3.88 -12.41 -24.38
CA GLY A 134 3.72 -12.54 -22.93
C GLY A 134 4.08 -11.26 -22.15
N ILE A 135 4.13 -10.11 -22.83
CA ILE A 135 4.49 -8.82 -22.24
C ILE A 135 3.35 -7.83 -22.46
N VAL A 136 2.87 -7.23 -21.37
CA VAL A 136 1.89 -6.13 -21.38
C VAL A 136 2.62 -4.85 -20.95
N ARG A 137 2.36 -3.73 -21.61
CA ARG A 137 2.97 -2.43 -21.29
C ARG A 137 1.87 -1.40 -21.04
N ILE A 138 1.96 -0.69 -19.91
CA ILE A 138 0.88 0.19 -19.45
C ILE A 138 1.49 1.48 -18.94
N LYS A 139 1.08 2.61 -19.53
CA LYS A 139 1.55 3.93 -19.10
C LYS A 139 0.71 4.46 -17.92
N SER A 140 1.20 4.30 -16.70
CA SER A 140 0.54 4.73 -15.47
C SER A 140 1.51 5.25 -14.41
N SER A 141 1.08 6.26 -13.66
CA SER A 141 1.81 6.79 -12.50
C SER A 141 1.91 5.78 -11.34
N LEU A 142 1.09 4.72 -11.34
CA LEU A 142 1.17 3.60 -10.39
C LEU A 142 2.52 2.87 -10.42
N THR A 143 3.38 3.14 -11.42
CA THR A 143 4.77 2.69 -11.41
C THR A 143 5.59 3.20 -10.19
N ASN A 144 5.15 4.30 -9.55
CA ASN A 144 5.67 4.71 -8.23
C ASN A 144 4.81 4.08 -7.13
N HIS A 145 5.00 2.78 -6.97
CA HIS A 145 4.03 1.91 -6.34
C HIS A 145 4.04 2.01 -4.82
N GLN A 146 2.86 2.12 -4.21
CA GLN A 146 2.67 1.88 -2.78
C GLN A 146 2.21 0.45 -2.58
N THR A 147 2.71 -0.27 -1.60
CA THR A 147 2.37 -1.69 -1.40
C THR A 147 0.88 -1.93 -1.16
N TYR A 148 0.19 -1.01 -0.48
CA TYR A 148 -1.28 -1.05 -0.34
C TYR A 148 -2.04 -0.86 -1.67
N GLN A 149 -1.41 -0.32 -2.71
CA GLN A 149 -2.03 -0.15 -4.03
C GLN A 149 -1.99 -1.42 -4.88
N ARG A 150 -1.62 -2.57 -4.31
CA ARG A 150 -1.45 -3.82 -5.05
C ARG A 150 -2.66 -4.21 -5.88
N GLY A 151 -3.88 -4.08 -5.34
CA GLY A 151 -5.12 -4.36 -6.07
C GLY A 151 -5.24 -3.51 -7.35
N LEU A 152 -4.78 -2.25 -7.31
CA LEU A 152 -4.83 -1.34 -8.45
C LEU A 152 -3.93 -1.79 -9.61
N LEU A 153 -2.84 -2.51 -9.35
CA LEU A 153 -2.01 -3.09 -10.43
C LEU A 153 -2.81 -4.12 -11.24
N LYS A 154 -3.69 -4.88 -10.58
CA LYS A 154 -4.54 -5.89 -11.23
C LYS A 154 -5.71 -5.24 -11.97
N GLU A 155 -6.25 -4.14 -11.45
CA GLU A 155 -7.25 -3.34 -12.18
C GLU A 155 -6.69 -2.79 -13.49
N LEU A 156 -5.39 -2.41 -13.52
CA LEU A 156 -4.72 -2.02 -14.76
C LEU A 156 -4.60 -3.21 -15.73
N SER A 157 -4.03 -4.31 -15.26
CA SER A 157 -3.85 -5.51 -16.08
C SER A 157 -3.74 -6.76 -15.23
N PHE A 158 -4.48 -7.78 -15.63
CA PHE A 158 -4.50 -9.07 -14.95
C PHE A 158 -4.79 -10.18 -15.94
N TRP A 159 -4.01 -11.25 -15.88
CA TRP A 159 -4.34 -12.52 -16.52
C TRP A 159 -4.64 -13.57 -15.45
N ASP A 160 -5.59 -14.47 -15.74
CA ASP A 160 -6.05 -15.54 -14.85
C ASP A 160 -4.90 -16.26 -14.12
N ASN A 161 -4.83 -16.10 -12.79
CA ASN A 161 -3.76 -16.61 -11.92
C ASN A 161 -3.74 -18.15 -11.81
N ALA A 162 -4.81 -18.84 -12.19
CA ALA A 162 -4.82 -20.29 -12.27
C ALA A 162 -4.04 -20.81 -13.49
N ARG A 163 -3.89 -19.96 -14.52
CA ARG A 163 -3.25 -20.29 -15.79
C ARG A 163 -1.91 -19.60 -16.01
N TYR A 164 -1.71 -18.42 -15.42
CA TYR A 164 -0.53 -17.59 -15.63
C TYR A 164 0.05 -17.07 -14.31
N LEU A 165 1.37 -17.13 -14.19
CA LEU A 165 2.12 -16.38 -13.20
C LEU A 165 2.20 -14.92 -13.66
N ASN A 166 1.61 -14.01 -12.89
CA ASN A 166 1.62 -12.58 -13.16
C ASN A 166 2.81 -11.93 -12.46
N ILE A 167 3.69 -11.29 -13.23
CA ILE A 167 4.83 -10.53 -12.72
C ILE A 167 4.67 -9.07 -13.13
N TYR A 168 4.65 -8.16 -12.16
CA TYR A 168 4.57 -6.72 -12.39
C TYR A 168 5.95 -6.10 -12.24
N VAL A 169 6.32 -5.24 -13.18
CA VAL A 169 7.56 -4.47 -13.17
C VAL A 169 7.24 -3.00 -12.99
N VAL A 170 7.80 -2.38 -11.95
CA VAL A 170 7.52 -0.98 -11.55
C VAL A 170 8.81 -0.16 -11.40
N LYS A 171 8.69 1.16 -11.31
CA LYS A 171 9.82 2.09 -11.11
C LYS A 171 10.35 2.03 -9.68
N SER A 172 9.45 2.21 -8.73
CA SER A 172 9.76 2.23 -7.30
C SER A 172 8.67 1.54 -6.50
N ILE A 173 9.04 1.13 -5.29
CA ILE A 173 8.16 0.60 -4.25
C ILE A 173 8.50 1.43 -3.00
N ASN A 174 7.49 1.89 -2.25
CA ASN A 174 7.73 2.58 -0.98
C ASN A 174 8.57 1.70 -0.02
N GLY A 175 9.35 2.30 0.87
CA GLY A 175 10.21 1.58 1.83
C GLY A 175 11.56 1.13 1.26
N ASN A 176 11.94 1.61 0.07
CA ASN A 176 13.19 1.23 -0.62
C ASN A 176 13.32 -0.28 -0.87
N VAL A 177 12.20 -0.97 -1.04
CA VAL A 177 12.13 -2.41 -1.29
C VAL A 177 12.54 -2.76 -2.73
N ALA A 178 13.16 -3.93 -2.98
CA ALA A 178 13.49 -4.37 -4.34
C ALA A 178 12.33 -5.10 -5.05
N GLY A 179 11.58 -5.93 -4.31
CA GLY A 179 10.38 -6.62 -4.77
C GLY A 179 9.54 -7.17 -3.62
N TYR A 180 8.36 -7.70 -3.94
CA TYR A 180 7.52 -8.46 -3.01
C TYR A 180 6.65 -9.47 -3.78
N SER A 181 6.14 -10.49 -3.09
CA SER A 181 5.32 -11.57 -3.66
C SER A 181 4.06 -11.85 -2.84
N SER A 182 3.01 -12.41 -3.46
CA SER A 182 2.03 -13.21 -2.72
C SER A 182 2.68 -14.49 -2.18
N PHE A 183 2.13 -14.98 -1.08
CA PHE A 183 2.32 -16.37 -0.66
C PHE A 183 1.12 -17.23 -1.11
N PRO A 184 1.31 -18.55 -1.32
CA PRO A 184 0.21 -19.49 -1.51
C PRO A 184 -0.87 -19.35 -0.43
N GLY A 185 -2.14 -19.36 -0.84
CA GLY A 185 -3.27 -19.20 0.09
C GLY A 185 -3.64 -17.74 0.41
N GLY A 186 -2.93 -16.78 -0.16
CA GLY A 186 -3.35 -15.38 -0.19
C GLY A 186 -4.50 -15.10 -1.18
N PRO A 187 -5.04 -13.88 -1.18
CA PRO A 187 -6.19 -13.50 -2.01
C PRO A 187 -5.90 -13.64 -3.53
N PRO A 188 -6.80 -14.25 -4.33
CA PRO A 188 -6.56 -14.49 -5.76
C PRO A 188 -6.31 -13.23 -6.59
N ASP A 189 -7.04 -12.16 -6.30
CA ASP A 189 -6.95 -10.82 -6.89
C ASP A 189 -5.69 -10.05 -6.47
N GLU A 190 -4.83 -10.67 -5.67
CA GLU A 190 -3.50 -10.13 -5.34
C GLU A 190 -2.35 -11.04 -5.81
N ASP A 191 -2.62 -12.33 -6.07
CA ASP A 191 -1.61 -13.30 -6.47
C ASP A 191 -0.68 -12.83 -7.61
N GLY A 192 0.63 -12.98 -7.41
CA GLY A 192 1.68 -12.56 -8.33
C GLY A 192 2.88 -11.94 -7.60
N VAL A 193 3.84 -11.47 -8.40
CA VAL A 193 5.08 -10.86 -7.93
C VAL A 193 5.20 -9.43 -8.44
N VAL A 194 5.74 -8.52 -7.65
CA VAL A 194 6.08 -7.16 -8.07
C VAL A 194 7.57 -6.92 -7.86
N VAL A 195 8.28 -6.48 -8.90
CA VAL A 195 9.74 -6.23 -8.84
C VAL A 195 10.05 -4.88 -9.46
N ARG A 196 11.02 -4.15 -8.89
CA ARG A 196 11.52 -2.93 -9.52
C ARG A 196 12.34 -3.22 -10.77
N HIS A 197 12.19 -2.38 -11.78
CA HIS A 197 12.84 -2.54 -13.08
C HIS A 197 14.38 -2.60 -13.03
N VAL A 198 15.02 -2.05 -12.00
CA VAL A 198 16.50 -2.10 -11.82
C VAL A 198 17.01 -3.43 -11.26
N TYR A 199 16.10 -4.29 -10.78
CA TYR A 199 16.41 -5.64 -10.26
C TYR A 199 15.78 -6.75 -11.11
N PHE A 200 15.15 -6.39 -12.24
CA PHE A 200 14.48 -7.33 -13.14
C PHE A 200 15.34 -7.58 -14.38
N GLY A 201 15.96 -8.76 -14.44
CA GLY A 201 16.92 -9.15 -15.46
C GLY A 201 18.37 -8.78 -15.10
N ASN A 202 19.24 -8.78 -16.11
CA ASN A 202 20.69 -8.49 -15.99
C ASN A 202 21.22 -7.62 -17.13
N THR A 203 20.32 -6.95 -17.85
CA THR A 203 20.62 -6.04 -18.97
C THR A 203 19.73 -4.80 -18.86
N GLY A 204 19.91 -3.83 -19.76
CA GLY A 204 19.14 -2.59 -19.74
C GLY A 204 19.31 -1.86 -18.41
N THR A 205 18.20 -1.56 -17.72
CA THR A 205 18.24 -0.88 -16.42
C THR A 205 18.72 -1.76 -15.27
N ALA A 206 18.77 -3.08 -15.48
CA ALA A 206 19.22 -4.06 -14.50
C ALA A 206 20.64 -4.57 -14.80
N SER A 207 21.46 -3.82 -15.54
CA SER A 207 22.82 -4.27 -15.93
C SER A 207 23.77 -4.56 -14.76
N SER A 208 23.44 -4.08 -13.55
CA SER A 208 24.18 -4.35 -12.31
C SER A 208 23.56 -5.45 -11.44
N SER A 209 22.42 -6.01 -11.84
CA SER A 209 21.74 -7.11 -11.14
C SER A 209 22.06 -8.44 -11.82
N LEU A 210 21.93 -9.54 -11.08
CA LEU A 210 21.89 -10.90 -11.62
C LEU A 210 20.46 -11.47 -11.60
N GLY A 211 19.45 -10.62 -11.45
CA GLY A 211 18.03 -10.97 -11.46
C GLY A 211 17.56 -11.83 -10.28
N ARG A 212 18.33 -11.89 -9.18
CA ARG A 212 18.03 -12.79 -8.05
C ARG A 212 16.92 -12.28 -7.14
N THR A 213 16.58 -10.99 -7.20
CA THR A 213 15.36 -10.48 -6.57
C THR A 213 14.15 -11.25 -7.07
N THR A 214 13.97 -11.40 -8.39
CA THR A 214 12.83 -12.15 -8.93
C THR A 214 12.89 -13.64 -8.55
N SER A 215 14.07 -14.26 -8.50
CA SER A 215 14.23 -15.65 -8.07
C SER A 215 13.85 -15.84 -6.59
N HIS A 216 14.19 -14.87 -5.74
CA HIS A 216 13.81 -14.81 -4.34
C HIS A 216 12.29 -14.64 -4.17
N GLU A 217 11.70 -13.64 -4.83
CA GLU A 217 10.26 -13.39 -4.73
C GLU A 217 9.42 -14.59 -5.21
N LEU A 218 9.85 -15.26 -6.28
CA LEU A 218 9.16 -16.45 -6.73
C LEU A 218 9.30 -17.63 -5.77
N GLY A 219 10.38 -17.68 -4.97
CA GLY A 219 10.48 -18.61 -3.86
C GLY A 219 9.29 -18.48 -2.92
N HIS A 220 8.93 -17.24 -2.52
CA HIS A 220 7.73 -16.97 -1.73
C HIS A 220 6.44 -17.35 -2.46
N TRP A 221 6.33 -17.07 -3.76
CA TRP A 221 5.17 -17.47 -4.56
C TRP A 221 4.98 -19.00 -4.61
N PHE A 222 6.08 -19.77 -4.53
CA PHE A 222 6.09 -21.24 -4.37
C PHE A 222 6.01 -21.72 -2.92
N GLY A 223 5.81 -20.83 -1.96
CA GLY A 223 5.61 -21.18 -0.56
C GLY A 223 6.89 -21.31 0.26
N LEU A 224 8.04 -20.83 -0.21
CA LEU A 224 9.26 -20.80 0.60
C LEU A 224 9.26 -19.60 1.54
N TYR A 225 9.68 -19.82 2.78
CA TYR A 225 9.99 -18.75 3.72
C TYR A 225 11.44 -18.30 3.56
N HIS A 226 11.78 -17.16 4.16
CA HIS A 226 13.18 -16.78 4.36
C HIS A 226 13.93 -17.82 5.19
N THR A 227 15.22 -18.05 4.91
CA THR A 227 16.03 -19.01 5.67
C THR A 227 16.15 -18.67 7.16
N PHE A 228 15.90 -17.40 7.52
CA PHE A 228 15.94 -16.87 8.88
C PHE A 228 14.54 -16.65 9.49
N ASN A 229 13.49 -17.18 8.85
CA ASN A 229 12.13 -17.13 9.38
C ASN A 229 12.10 -17.81 10.76
N ASN A 230 11.44 -17.19 11.75
CA ASN A 230 11.45 -17.62 13.15
C ASN A 230 12.84 -17.77 13.81
N GLY A 231 13.90 -17.19 13.22
CA GLY A 231 15.26 -17.23 13.76
C GLY A 231 15.81 -18.65 13.85
N CYS A 232 16.47 -18.99 14.96
CA CYS A 232 17.03 -20.33 15.13
C CYS A 232 15.99 -21.44 15.26
N GLY A 233 14.72 -21.10 15.52
CA GLY A 233 13.65 -22.07 15.76
C GLY A 233 13.95 -23.10 16.86
N ILE A 234 13.10 -24.11 16.98
CA ILE A 234 13.35 -25.31 17.81
C ILE A 234 13.61 -26.58 16.99
N ASP A 235 13.18 -26.61 15.73
CA ASP A 235 13.26 -27.74 14.82
C ASP A 235 13.30 -27.23 13.37
N THR A 236 14.28 -27.66 12.56
CA THR A 236 14.46 -27.15 11.17
C THR A 236 13.38 -27.64 10.20
N CYS A 237 12.68 -28.72 10.51
CA CYS A 237 11.66 -29.29 9.62
C CYS A 237 10.26 -28.72 9.86
N THR A 238 9.94 -28.40 11.11
CA THR A 238 8.58 -28.09 11.58
C THR A 238 8.46 -26.70 12.22
N ASP A 239 9.57 -25.98 12.34
CA ASP A 239 9.68 -24.59 12.73
C ASP A 239 10.75 -23.92 11.83
N GLY A 240 11.10 -22.65 12.07
CA GLY A 240 12.04 -21.93 11.22
C GLY A 240 11.41 -21.58 9.87
N ASP A 241 12.12 -21.92 8.78
CA ASP A 241 11.63 -21.77 7.40
C ASP A 241 10.84 -22.99 6.89
N TYR A 242 10.62 -23.98 7.75
CA TYR A 242 9.94 -25.25 7.48
C TYR A 242 10.62 -26.13 6.43
N VAL A 243 11.95 -26.05 6.35
CA VAL A 243 12.77 -26.86 5.44
C VAL A 243 13.90 -27.56 6.21
N CYS A 244 13.84 -28.88 6.30
CA CYS A 244 14.78 -29.68 7.10
C CYS A 244 16.28 -29.50 6.78
N ASP A 245 16.61 -29.22 5.51
CA ASP A 245 17.98 -29.17 5.01
C ASP A 245 18.53 -27.74 4.81
N THR A 246 17.80 -26.74 5.28
CA THR A 246 18.33 -25.39 5.51
C THR A 246 18.79 -25.31 6.98
N PRO A 247 20.08 -25.04 7.24
CA PRO A 247 20.57 -24.76 8.59
C PRO A 247 19.81 -23.59 9.23
N PRO A 248 19.51 -23.67 10.54
CA PRO A 248 18.79 -22.62 11.25
C PRO A 248 19.59 -21.31 11.21
N GLN A 249 18.91 -20.19 11.04
CA GLN A 249 19.56 -18.89 10.87
C GLN A 249 18.85 -17.82 11.70
N ALA A 250 19.59 -17.10 12.56
CA ALA A 250 18.98 -16.17 13.51
C ALA A 250 18.49 -14.87 12.87
N SER A 251 19.15 -14.43 11.79
CA SER A 251 18.94 -13.11 11.19
C SER A 251 19.37 -13.07 9.73
N PRO A 252 18.82 -12.16 8.89
CA PRO A 252 19.24 -12.01 7.50
C PRO A 252 20.73 -11.67 7.36
N SER A 253 21.36 -12.22 6.31
CA SER A 253 22.71 -11.86 5.92
C SER A 253 22.69 -10.83 4.79
N PHE A 254 23.32 -9.66 4.97
CA PHE A 254 23.37 -8.58 3.96
C PHE A 254 24.71 -8.50 3.20
N ASN A 255 25.58 -9.47 3.44
CA ASN A 255 26.89 -9.58 2.81
C ASN A 255 27.22 -11.06 2.60
N CYS A 256 28.38 -11.34 2.00
CA CYS A 256 28.75 -12.69 1.60
C CYS A 256 29.71 -13.38 2.59
N ASN A 257 29.75 -12.89 3.82
CA ASN A 257 30.55 -13.51 4.88
C ASN A 257 29.92 -14.83 5.28
N THR A 258 30.75 -15.83 5.53
CA THR A 258 30.28 -17.08 6.14
C THR A 258 30.03 -16.82 7.62
N LEU A 259 28.79 -17.05 8.05
CA LEU A 259 28.34 -16.95 9.43
C LEU A 259 27.75 -18.29 9.85
N ASN A 260 27.77 -18.56 11.15
CA ASN A 260 26.98 -19.59 11.79
C ASN A 260 26.31 -18.87 12.97
N THR A 261 25.04 -18.53 12.81
CA THR A 261 24.29 -17.75 13.80
C THR A 261 23.49 -18.62 14.77
N CYS A 262 23.31 -19.90 14.45
CA CYS A 262 22.59 -20.88 15.25
C CYS A 262 23.33 -22.22 15.23
N SER A 263 23.34 -22.93 16.36
CA SER A 263 24.06 -24.21 16.51
C SER A 263 23.15 -25.33 17.02
N ASN A 264 21.85 -25.27 16.69
CA ASN A 264 20.83 -26.22 17.14
C ASN A 264 20.48 -27.29 16.08
N ASP A 265 21.26 -27.37 15.00
CA ASP A 265 21.26 -28.43 14.00
C ASP A 265 22.38 -29.46 14.24
N ILE A 266 22.22 -30.65 13.64
CA ILE A 266 23.20 -31.74 13.73
C ILE A 266 23.37 -32.40 12.35
N PRO A 267 24.57 -32.36 11.75
CA PRO A 267 25.76 -31.63 12.19
C PRO A 267 25.51 -30.10 12.23
N ASP A 268 26.29 -29.39 13.04
CA ASP A 268 26.27 -27.92 13.13
C ASP A 268 26.85 -27.32 11.84
N LEU A 269 26.02 -26.62 11.06
CA LEU A 269 26.35 -26.07 9.75
C LEU A 269 26.32 -24.54 9.73
N ASN A 270 27.03 -23.94 8.78
CA ASN A 270 26.98 -22.49 8.58
C ASN A 270 25.64 -22.07 7.94
N ASP A 271 25.23 -20.84 8.20
CA ASP A 271 24.10 -20.18 7.54
C ASP A 271 24.28 -20.26 6.00
N LEU A 272 23.22 -20.64 5.28
CA LEU A 272 23.24 -20.73 3.83
C LEU A 272 23.15 -19.35 3.18
N LYS A 273 24.27 -18.63 3.15
CA LYS A 273 24.39 -17.33 2.49
C LYS A 273 24.16 -17.41 0.96
N GLU A 274 24.38 -18.59 0.38
CA GLU A 274 24.16 -18.89 -1.03
C GLU A 274 22.71 -19.17 -1.40
N ASN A 275 21.83 -19.30 -0.40
CA ASN A 275 20.43 -19.58 -0.63
C ASN A 275 19.70 -18.37 -1.25
N TYR A 276 18.88 -18.62 -2.27
CA TYR A 276 18.06 -17.57 -2.86
C TYR A 276 17.11 -16.91 -1.85
N MET A 277 16.69 -17.62 -0.80
CA MET A 277 15.78 -17.12 0.26
C MET A 277 16.49 -16.36 1.39
N ASN A 278 17.78 -16.02 1.23
CA ASN A 278 18.52 -15.12 2.14
C ASN A 278 18.54 -13.69 1.59
N TYR A 279 19.00 -12.71 2.37
CA TYR A 279 19.10 -11.28 1.97
C TYR A 279 20.47 -10.87 1.44
N THR A 280 21.31 -11.85 1.12
CA THR A 280 22.66 -11.64 0.59
C THR A 280 22.64 -10.93 -0.78
N PRO A 281 23.73 -10.29 -1.21
CA PRO A 281 23.80 -9.76 -2.57
C PRO A 281 23.62 -10.86 -3.64
N ASP A 282 23.06 -10.49 -4.80
CA ASP A 282 22.85 -11.38 -5.97
C ASP A 282 24.07 -12.25 -6.29
N ALA A 283 25.27 -11.68 -6.24
CA ALA A 283 26.53 -12.35 -6.57
C ALA A 283 26.89 -13.53 -5.66
N CYS A 284 26.17 -13.68 -4.56
CA CYS A 284 26.43 -14.70 -3.57
C CYS A 284 25.36 -15.78 -3.56
N LYS A 285 24.25 -15.58 -4.28
CA LYS A 285 23.15 -16.54 -4.38
C LYS A 285 23.29 -17.44 -5.60
N ASP A 286 23.24 -18.74 -5.38
CA ASP A 286 23.31 -19.71 -6.47
C ASP A 286 22.55 -21.03 -6.21
N MET A 287 21.78 -21.14 -5.10
CA MET A 287 21.15 -22.42 -4.75
C MET A 287 19.77 -22.36 -4.09
N PHE A 288 18.95 -23.36 -4.45
CA PHE A 288 17.89 -23.92 -3.60
C PHE A 288 18.34 -25.28 -3.06
N THR A 289 17.87 -25.65 -1.87
CA THR A 289 18.11 -26.97 -1.26
C THR A 289 17.16 -28.05 -1.77
N ALA A 290 17.42 -29.32 -1.43
CA ALA A 290 16.53 -30.41 -1.80
C ALA A 290 15.18 -30.34 -1.07
N GLY A 291 15.16 -29.89 0.18
CA GLY A 291 13.95 -29.63 0.94
C GLY A 291 13.14 -28.46 0.37
N GLN A 292 13.80 -27.37 -0.07
CA GLN A 292 13.12 -26.28 -0.77
C GLN A 292 12.49 -26.76 -2.09
N LYS A 293 13.17 -27.61 -2.87
CA LYS A 293 12.57 -28.27 -4.04
C LYS A 293 11.30 -29.05 -3.67
N GLN A 294 11.36 -29.89 -2.64
CA GLN A 294 10.20 -30.68 -2.21
C GLN A 294 9.01 -29.80 -1.85
N ARG A 295 9.27 -28.69 -1.17
CA ARG A 295 8.27 -27.71 -0.76
C ARG A 295 7.67 -26.97 -1.96
N ILE A 296 8.48 -26.50 -2.91
CA ILE A 296 8.03 -25.91 -4.18
C ILE A 296 7.09 -26.88 -4.91
N GLN A 297 7.49 -28.15 -5.06
CA GLN A 297 6.69 -29.16 -5.75
C GLN A 297 5.40 -29.50 -4.99
N ALA A 298 5.44 -29.54 -3.66
CA ALA A 298 4.25 -29.74 -2.83
C ALA A 298 3.24 -28.59 -2.99
N THR A 299 3.70 -27.34 -3.04
CA THR A 299 2.86 -26.18 -3.34
C THR A 299 2.19 -26.29 -4.71
N LEU A 300 2.93 -26.70 -5.74
CA LEU A 300 2.41 -26.92 -7.08
C LEU A 300 1.38 -28.05 -7.14
N ASP A 301 1.58 -29.11 -6.39
CA ASP A 301 0.69 -30.29 -6.39
C ASP A 301 -0.56 -30.10 -5.53
N THR A 302 -0.60 -29.12 -4.62
CA THR A 302 -1.71 -28.96 -3.66
C THR A 302 -2.47 -27.65 -3.80
N ILE A 303 -1.77 -26.55 -4.08
CA ILE A 303 -2.35 -25.22 -4.13
C ILE A 303 -2.44 -24.73 -5.57
N ARG A 304 -1.35 -24.84 -6.33
CA ARG A 304 -1.24 -24.30 -7.70
C ARG A 304 -1.35 -25.40 -8.75
N THR A 305 -2.41 -26.20 -8.67
CA THR A 305 -2.55 -27.48 -9.40
C THR A 305 -2.83 -27.34 -10.88
N GLN A 306 -3.38 -26.21 -11.34
CA GLN A 306 -3.77 -26.01 -12.73
C GLN A 306 -2.64 -25.51 -13.63
N ILE A 307 -1.74 -24.67 -13.09
CA ILE A 307 -0.84 -23.83 -13.89
C ILE A 307 0.16 -24.62 -14.73
N TRP A 308 0.55 -25.81 -14.28
CA TRP A 308 1.54 -26.67 -14.93
C TRP A 308 0.93 -27.86 -15.67
N THR A 309 -0.41 -27.98 -15.70
CA THR A 309 -1.08 -29.09 -16.39
C THR A 309 -0.85 -29.04 -17.89
N THR A 310 -0.76 -30.20 -18.55
CA THR A 310 -0.61 -30.29 -20.01
C THR A 310 -1.69 -29.49 -20.75
N SER A 311 -2.94 -29.53 -20.28
CA SER A 311 -4.03 -28.73 -20.84
C SER A 311 -3.75 -27.23 -20.75
N ASN A 312 -3.21 -26.75 -19.63
CA ASN A 312 -2.88 -25.34 -19.48
C ASN A 312 -1.67 -24.95 -20.35
N LEU A 313 -0.65 -25.80 -20.46
CA LEU A 313 0.50 -25.54 -21.33
C LEU A 313 0.08 -25.37 -22.80
N ILE A 314 -0.87 -26.20 -23.29
CA ILE A 314 -1.45 -26.05 -24.64
C ILE A 314 -2.24 -24.75 -24.77
N ALA A 315 -3.04 -24.42 -23.74
CA ALA A 315 -3.87 -23.21 -23.72
C ALA A 315 -3.03 -21.92 -23.70
N THR A 316 -1.86 -21.95 -23.06
CA THR A 316 -0.94 -20.81 -22.91
C THR A 316 0.18 -20.77 -23.96
N GLY A 317 0.29 -21.81 -24.80
CA GLY A 317 1.33 -21.95 -25.83
C GLY A 317 2.72 -22.21 -25.25
N CYS A 318 2.80 -22.81 -24.06
CA CYS A 318 4.02 -23.20 -23.38
C CYS A 318 4.29 -24.71 -23.42
N ASP A 319 3.50 -25.47 -24.19
CA ASP A 319 3.80 -26.87 -24.47
C ASP A 319 4.94 -27.01 -25.50
N SER A 320 5.70 -28.09 -25.41
CA SER A 320 6.89 -28.31 -26.25
C SER A 320 6.60 -28.49 -27.75
N ASN A 321 5.34 -28.74 -28.13
CA ASN A 321 4.94 -28.87 -29.54
C ASN A 321 4.45 -27.53 -30.13
N TYR A 322 4.30 -26.50 -29.30
CA TYR A 322 3.86 -25.20 -29.78
C TYR A 322 4.97 -24.50 -30.55
N ILE A 323 4.66 -24.12 -31.79
CA ILE A 323 5.54 -23.30 -32.63
C ILE A 323 4.88 -21.92 -32.72
N ALA A 324 5.50 -20.94 -32.05
CA ALA A 324 5.02 -19.56 -32.10
C ALA A 324 5.11 -19.02 -33.54
N PRO A 325 4.08 -18.30 -34.03
CA PRO A 325 4.18 -17.52 -35.25
C PRO A 325 5.38 -16.57 -35.21
N THR A 326 6.02 -16.33 -36.37
CA THR A 326 7.16 -15.41 -36.47
C THR A 326 6.81 -14.00 -36.02
N ASN A 327 5.57 -13.57 -36.31
CA ASN A 327 5.03 -12.32 -35.80
C ASN A 327 3.61 -12.59 -35.25
N CYS A 328 3.32 -12.11 -34.05
CA CYS A 328 1.97 -12.06 -33.53
C CYS A 328 1.30 -10.75 -33.96
N LEU A 329 0.02 -10.82 -34.36
CA LEU A 329 -0.80 -9.65 -34.63
C LEU A 329 -1.00 -8.81 -33.37
N ALA A 330 -0.89 -7.49 -33.47
CA ALA A 330 -1.30 -6.57 -32.41
C ALA A 330 -2.75 -6.83 -31.99
N ILE A 331 -2.98 -6.90 -30.69
CA ILE A 331 -4.31 -7.16 -30.12
C ILE A 331 -4.73 -5.90 -29.38
N ALA A 332 -5.83 -5.30 -29.82
CA ALA A 332 -6.35 -4.07 -29.23
C ALA A 332 -6.86 -4.34 -27.82
N ASP A 333 -6.33 -3.60 -26.85
CA ASP A 333 -6.84 -3.63 -25.49
C ASP A 333 -6.57 -2.31 -24.76
N PHE A 334 -7.47 -1.93 -23.87
CA PHE A 334 -7.38 -0.68 -23.12
C PHE A 334 -8.08 -0.74 -21.78
N VAL A 335 -7.71 0.19 -20.90
CA VAL A 335 -8.28 0.31 -19.56
C VAL A 335 -8.39 1.78 -19.11
N THR A 336 -9.32 2.04 -18.21
CA THR A 336 -9.34 3.21 -17.32
C THR A 336 -9.66 2.75 -15.91
N LEU A 337 -9.09 3.43 -14.90
CA LEU A 337 -9.44 3.23 -13.49
C LEU A 337 -10.71 4.02 -13.10
N THR A 338 -11.22 4.90 -13.97
CA THR A 338 -12.37 5.79 -13.69
C THR A 338 -13.46 5.69 -14.76
N PRO A 339 -14.13 4.53 -14.91
CA PRO A 339 -15.19 4.36 -15.91
C PRO A 339 -16.48 5.13 -15.58
N ASN A 340 -16.68 5.54 -14.32
CA ASN A 340 -17.85 6.30 -13.87
C ASN A 340 -17.44 7.72 -13.50
N ILE A 341 -18.00 8.73 -14.17
CA ILE A 341 -17.60 10.13 -14.00
C ILE A 341 -18.81 11.08 -13.92
N CYS A 342 -18.61 12.27 -13.34
CA CYS A 342 -19.57 13.37 -13.45
C CYS A 342 -19.50 14.04 -14.83
N VAL A 343 -20.62 14.63 -15.25
CA VAL A 343 -20.67 15.52 -16.41
C VAL A 343 -19.61 16.62 -16.34
N GLY A 344 -18.86 16.80 -17.43
CA GLY A 344 -17.78 17.78 -17.54
C GLY A 344 -16.39 17.25 -17.15
N ASN A 345 -16.29 16.08 -16.53
CA ASN A 345 -15.01 15.48 -16.17
C ASN A 345 -14.36 14.74 -17.33
N SER A 346 -13.08 14.41 -17.13
CA SER A 346 -12.27 13.69 -18.11
C SER A 346 -11.84 12.33 -17.62
N VAL A 347 -11.75 11.38 -18.55
CA VAL A 347 -11.24 10.02 -18.33
C VAL A 347 -9.87 9.91 -18.98
N TYR A 348 -8.89 9.37 -18.26
CA TYR A 348 -7.59 8.99 -18.82
C TYR A 348 -7.63 7.53 -19.25
N PHE A 349 -7.44 7.29 -20.55
CA PHE A 349 -7.39 5.95 -21.11
C PHE A 349 -5.94 5.49 -21.26
N MET A 350 -5.69 4.26 -20.87
CA MET A 350 -4.39 3.60 -20.97
C MET A 350 -4.48 2.49 -22.00
N ASP A 351 -3.61 2.55 -23.00
CA ASP A 351 -3.37 1.45 -23.92
C ASP A 351 -2.70 0.30 -23.17
N ARG A 352 -3.21 -0.92 -23.35
CA ARG A 352 -2.59 -2.16 -22.89
C ARG A 352 -2.56 -3.22 -23.99
N SER A 353 -2.66 -2.77 -25.24
CA SER A 353 -2.63 -3.62 -26.43
C SER A 353 -1.35 -4.47 -26.49
N LEU A 354 -1.48 -5.70 -26.97
CA LEU A 354 -0.36 -6.64 -27.05
C LEU A 354 0.42 -6.51 -28.35
N ASN A 355 1.65 -7.05 -28.36
CA ASN A 355 2.52 -7.18 -29.53
C ASN A 355 3.02 -5.87 -30.16
N ASN A 356 3.15 -4.80 -29.35
CA ASN A 356 3.79 -3.53 -29.70
C ASN A 356 3.20 -2.84 -30.97
N PRO A 357 1.90 -2.45 -30.96
CA PRO A 357 1.34 -1.63 -32.03
C PRO A 357 2.09 -0.28 -32.17
N PHE A 358 2.08 0.29 -33.37
CA PHE A 358 2.69 1.60 -33.64
C PHE A 358 1.69 2.68 -34.07
N ASN A 359 0.41 2.33 -34.21
CA ASN A 359 -0.66 3.26 -34.56
C ASN A 359 -1.93 2.94 -33.76
N TRP A 360 -2.60 3.99 -33.28
CA TRP A 360 -3.85 3.93 -32.53
C TRP A 360 -4.88 4.83 -33.20
N GLN A 361 -6.10 4.34 -33.33
CA GLN A 361 -7.26 5.12 -33.73
C GLN A 361 -8.38 4.88 -32.74
N TRP A 362 -8.65 5.89 -31.93
CA TRP A 362 -9.70 5.85 -30.92
C TRP A 362 -10.98 6.49 -31.44
N SER A 363 -12.11 5.95 -31.02
CA SER A 363 -13.43 6.58 -31.13
C SER A 363 -14.08 6.69 -29.76
N PHE A 364 -14.49 7.91 -29.43
CA PHE A 364 -15.18 8.27 -28.20
C PHE A 364 -16.49 9.00 -28.54
N PRO A 365 -17.54 8.29 -28.98
CA PRO A 365 -18.86 8.89 -29.16
C PRO A 365 -19.26 9.69 -27.91
N GLY A 366 -19.68 10.94 -28.08
CA GLY A 366 -20.03 11.85 -26.97
C GLY A 366 -18.87 12.45 -26.18
N GLY A 367 -17.64 11.99 -26.42
CA GLY A 367 -16.41 12.56 -25.85
C GLY A 367 -15.87 13.74 -26.65
N THR A 368 -15.09 14.59 -25.98
CA THR A 368 -14.32 15.69 -26.59
C THR A 368 -12.84 15.53 -26.22
N PRO A 369 -11.94 15.30 -27.20
CA PRO A 369 -12.24 15.05 -28.61
C PRO A 369 -12.99 13.72 -28.84
N SER A 370 -13.76 13.61 -29.93
CA SER A 370 -14.53 12.39 -30.24
C SER A 370 -13.70 11.28 -30.91
N ALA A 371 -12.45 11.58 -31.23
CA ALA A 371 -11.46 10.65 -31.75
C ALA A 371 -10.05 11.09 -31.33
N SER A 372 -9.11 10.16 -31.28
CA SER A 372 -7.71 10.44 -30.96
C SER A 372 -6.79 9.46 -31.65
N THR A 373 -5.55 9.88 -31.92
CA THR A 373 -4.45 9.01 -32.37
C THR A 373 -3.34 8.89 -31.33
N SER A 374 -3.49 9.53 -30.17
CA SER A 374 -2.56 9.37 -29.04
C SER A 374 -2.71 7.96 -28.45
N GLN A 375 -1.59 7.34 -28.07
CA GLN A 375 -1.62 6.03 -27.40
C GLN A 375 -2.46 6.04 -26.12
N ASN A 376 -2.29 7.07 -25.27
CA ASN A 376 -3.01 7.19 -24.00
C ASN A 376 -3.75 8.55 -23.94
N PRO A 377 -4.98 8.65 -24.51
CA PRO A 377 -5.71 9.90 -24.59
C PRO A 377 -6.48 10.22 -23.29
N THR A 378 -6.69 11.52 -23.04
CA THR A 378 -7.63 12.02 -22.03
C THR A 378 -8.84 12.61 -22.73
N ILE A 379 -10.05 12.17 -22.36
CA ILE A 379 -11.30 12.54 -23.04
C ILE A 379 -12.30 13.12 -22.05
N THR A 380 -12.84 14.29 -22.35
CA THR A 380 -13.86 14.95 -21.55
C THR A 380 -15.25 14.58 -22.05
N TYR A 381 -16.17 14.25 -21.14
CA TYR A 381 -17.58 14.01 -21.49
C TYR A 381 -18.49 15.06 -20.86
N SER A 382 -19.06 15.93 -21.70
CA SER A 382 -19.86 17.09 -21.26
C SER A 382 -21.37 16.83 -21.24
N SER A 383 -21.82 15.60 -21.42
CA SER A 383 -23.23 15.23 -21.40
C SER A 383 -23.44 13.90 -20.69
N THR A 384 -24.56 13.77 -19.98
CA THR A 384 -24.92 12.52 -19.30
C THR A 384 -25.23 11.41 -20.30
N GLY A 385 -25.01 10.16 -19.90
CA GLY A 385 -25.25 9.00 -20.74
C GLY A 385 -24.22 7.90 -20.51
N THR A 386 -24.42 6.79 -21.21
CA THR A 386 -23.44 5.71 -21.29
C THR A 386 -22.80 5.73 -22.67
N TYR A 387 -21.47 5.65 -22.72
CA TYR A 387 -20.70 5.79 -23.94
C TYR A 387 -19.85 4.55 -24.20
N ALA A 388 -19.90 4.07 -25.43
CA ALA A 388 -18.96 3.07 -25.90
C ALA A 388 -17.58 3.70 -26.11
N VAL A 389 -16.54 2.89 -26.00
CA VAL A 389 -15.18 3.27 -26.38
C VAL A 389 -14.64 2.23 -27.34
N LYS A 390 -14.04 2.69 -28.42
CA LYS A 390 -13.41 1.82 -29.42
C LYS A 390 -11.97 2.21 -29.63
N LEU A 391 -11.10 1.21 -29.64
CA LEU A 391 -9.71 1.32 -30.04
C LEU A 391 -9.47 0.41 -31.25
N VAL A 392 -8.82 0.96 -32.27
CA VAL A 392 -8.24 0.21 -33.38
C VAL A 392 -6.73 0.39 -33.32
N VAL A 393 -5.99 -0.72 -33.30
CA VAL A 393 -4.53 -0.70 -33.33
C VAL A 393 -4.00 -1.29 -34.62
N THR A 394 -2.84 -0.81 -35.07
CA THR A 394 -2.17 -1.33 -36.26
C THR A 394 -0.70 -1.57 -35.96
N ASP A 395 -0.20 -2.69 -36.47
CA ASP A 395 1.21 -3.04 -36.48
C ASP A 395 1.67 -3.42 -37.90
N SER A 396 2.84 -4.05 -38.01
CA SER A 396 3.41 -4.45 -39.30
C SER A 396 2.73 -5.68 -39.91
N THR A 397 1.90 -6.37 -39.14
CA THR A 397 1.28 -7.64 -39.49
C THR A 397 -0.21 -7.50 -39.80
N GLY A 398 -0.88 -6.47 -39.27
CA GLY A 398 -2.28 -6.21 -39.54
C GLY A 398 -2.91 -5.19 -38.58
N ILE A 399 -4.23 -5.31 -38.45
CA ILE A 399 -5.11 -4.42 -37.68
C ILE A 399 -5.98 -5.28 -36.78
N ASP A 400 -6.17 -4.83 -35.54
CA ASP A 400 -7.17 -5.37 -34.62
C ASP A 400 -7.97 -4.25 -33.96
N SER A 401 -9.15 -4.57 -33.41
CA SER A 401 -9.98 -3.58 -32.73
C SER A 401 -10.77 -4.15 -31.56
N LEU A 402 -10.89 -3.36 -30.50
CA LEU A 402 -11.74 -3.63 -29.36
C LEU A 402 -12.76 -2.51 -29.19
N GLU A 403 -14.01 -2.88 -29.00
CA GLU A 403 -15.10 -1.96 -28.66
C GLU A 403 -15.81 -2.46 -27.40
N ILE A 404 -15.81 -1.63 -26.35
CA ILE A 404 -16.53 -1.91 -25.11
C ILE A 404 -17.76 -1.00 -25.08
N VAL A 405 -18.94 -1.60 -25.22
CA VAL A 405 -20.22 -0.88 -25.21
C VAL A 405 -20.58 -0.45 -23.79
N GLY A 406 -20.97 0.81 -23.62
CA GLY A 406 -21.34 1.36 -22.32
C GLY A 406 -20.20 1.40 -21.31
N TYR A 407 -18.95 1.51 -21.79
CA TYR A 407 -17.76 1.48 -20.96
C TYR A 407 -17.67 2.68 -20.00
N ILE A 408 -18.06 3.86 -20.48
CA ILE A 408 -18.07 5.08 -19.66
C ILE A 408 -19.50 5.42 -19.28
N THR A 409 -19.75 5.60 -17.99
CA THR A 409 -21.01 6.14 -17.48
C THR A 409 -20.80 7.56 -16.99
N VAL A 410 -21.48 8.50 -17.62
CA VAL A 410 -21.47 9.91 -17.24
C VAL A 410 -22.80 10.23 -16.60
N SER A 411 -22.76 10.50 -15.31
CA SER A 411 -23.92 10.93 -14.55
C SER A 411 -23.84 12.44 -14.31
N GLN A 412 -24.99 13.10 -14.31
CA GLN A 412 -25.09 14.37 -13.63
C GLN A 412 -25.56 14.02 -12.24
N PRO A 413 -24.71 14.22 -11.23
CA PRO A 413 -25.15 13.96 -9.89
C PRO A 413 -26.34 14.84 -9.54
N GLY A 414 -27.32 14.28 -8.84
CA GLY A 414 -28.38 15.07 -8.22
C GLY A 414 -27.81 15.99 -7.13
N ILE A 415 -28.67 16.79 -6.54
CA ILE A 415 -28.32 17.48 -5.29
C ILE A 415 -28.23 16.39 -4.21
N GLY A 416 -27.13 16.38 -3.46
CA GLY A 416 -26.96 15.47 -2.34
C GLY A 416 -27.99 15.74 -1.23
N ASN A 417 -28.02 14.90 -0.22
CA ASN A 417 -28.85 15.11 0.95
C ASN A 417 -28.44 16.40 1.67
N SER A 418 -29.41 17.14 2.20
CA SER A 418 -29.12 18.26 3.08
C SER A 418 -28.29 17.80 4.28
N VAL A 419 -27.42 18.65 4.78
CA VAL A 419 -26.60 18.34 5.96
C VAL A 419 -27.42 18.24 7.25
N SER A 420 -26.73 17.87 8.33
CA SER A 420 -27.25 17.29 9.58
C SER A 420 -27.63 15.82 9.42
N TYR A 421 -26.79 15.07 8.70
CA TYR A 421 -26.84 13.61 8.66
C TYR A 421 -26.18 13.04 9.91
N SER A 422 -26.80 12.04 10.51
CA SER A 422 -26.26 11.27 11.63
C SER A 422 -26.54 9.78 11.45
N GLU A 423 -25.57 8.96 11.81
CA GLU A 423 -25.70 7.51 11.92
C GLU A 423 -24.98 7.03 13.18
N ASP A 424 -25.75 6.48 14.12
CA ASP A 424 -25.31 5.94 15.41
C ASP A 424 -25.45 4.41 15.46
N PHE A 425 -25.92 3.77 14.38
CA PHE A 425 -26.09 2.31 14.22
C PHE A 425 -27.08 1.64 15.18
N ASP A 426 -27.75 2.40 16.04
CA ASP A 426 -28.56 1.89 17.15
C ASP A 426 -29.86 1.20 16.71
N LEU A 427 -30.25 1.35 15.44
CA LEU A 427 -31.36 0.61 14.83
C LEU A 427 -31.05 -0.87 14.63
N GLY A 428 -29.78 -1.28 14.68
CA GLY A 428 -29.35 -2.67 14.51
C GLY A 428 -29.56 -3.24 13.10
N ILE A 429 -29.77 -2.38 12.10
CA ILE A 429 -29.91 -2.76 10.68
C ILE A 429 -28.58 -2.48 9.99
N TYR A 430 -28.01 -3.48 9.31
CA TYR A 430 -26.69 -3.34 8.70
C TYR A 430 -26.58 -3.99 7.30
N PRO A 431 -25.97 -3.32 6.31
CA PRO A 431 -25.63 -1.88 6.35
C PRO A 431 -26.92 -1.03 6.43
N PRO A 432 -26.90 0.13 7.12
CA PRO A 432 -28.02 1.07 7.06
C PRO A 432 -28.30 1.44 5.61
N SER A 433 -29.58 1.66 5.26
CA SER A 433 -29.97 1.97 3.86
C SER A 433 -29.32 3.24 3.28
N SER A 434 -28.74 4.09 4.15
CA SER A 434 -28.03 5.30 3.78
C SER A 434 -26.56 5.06 3.39
N LEU A 435 -25.98 3.91 3.75
CA LEU A 435 -24.57 3.58 3.57
C LEU A 435 -24.39 2.46 2.54
N THR A 436 -23.28 2.50 1.82
CA THR A 436 -22.85 1.43 0.92
C THR A 436 -21.48 0.92 1.36
N ILE A 437 -21.29 -0.39 1.30
CA ILE A 437 -19.99 -1.03 1.54
C ILE A 437 -19.34 -1.32 0.20
N ALA A 438 -18.14 -0.79 -0.01
CA ALA A 438 -17.28 -1.20 -1.12
C ALA A 438 -16.17 -2.10 -0.56
N ASN A 439 -16.33 -3.40 -0.81
CA ASN A 439 -15.38 -4.45 -0.48
C ASN A 439 -14.93 -5.06 -1.80
N TYR A 440 -13.79 -4.59 -2.31
CA TYR A 440 -13.28 -4.98 -3.63
C TYR A 440 -12.61 -6.36 -3.61
N ASP A 441 -12.02 -6.75 -2.48
CA ASP A 441 -11.30 -8.02 -2.32
C ASP A 441 -12.22 -9.21 -1.95
N GLY A 442 -13.47 -8.93 -1.60
CA GLY A 442 -14.46 -9.91 -1.16
C GLY A 442 -14.16 -10.54 0.22
N GLY A 443 -13.26 -9.92 0.99
CA GLY A 443 -12.72 -10.39 2.25
C GLY A 443 -13.49 -9.87 3.47
N VAL A 444 -12.76 -9.70 4.58
CA VAL A 444 -13.31 -9.19 5.85
C VAL A 444 -13.65 -7.71 5.68
N THR A 445 -14.90 -7.35 5.90
CA THR A 445 -15.39 -5.96 5.78
C THR A 445 -16.05 -5.50 7.08
N TRP A 446 -16.47 -4.23 7.09
CA TRP A 446 -17.32 -3.65 8.12
C TRP A 446 -18.54 -4.52 8.45
N GLU A 447 -18.80 -4.69 9.74
CA GLU A 447 -19.93 -5.43 10.31
C GLU A 447 -20.50 -4.69 11.53
N LEU A 448 -21.77 -4.97 11.87
CA LEU A 448 -22.41 -4.45 13.07
C LEU A 448 -21.89 -5.22 14.31
N ASP A 449 -21.62 -4.49 15.39
CA ASP A 449 -21.19 -5.04 16.67
C ASP A 449 -22.09 -4.55 17.82
N SER A 450 -22.43 -5.44 18.74
CA SER A 450 -23.27 -5.16 19.91
C SER A 450 -22.52 -5.27 21.24
N LEU A 451 -21.19 -5.45 21.20
CA LEU A 451 -20.36 -5.64 22.38
C LEU A 451 -19.74 -4.32 22.85
N ALA A 452 -19.55 -3.38 21.94
CA ALA A 452 -19.12 -2.03 22.26
C ALA A 452 -19.86 -0.98 21.43
N SER A 453 -20.19 0.14 22.06
CA SER A 453 -20.66 1.36 21.41
C SER A 453 -20.33 2.56 22.29
N VAL A 454 -20.34 3.76 21.71
CA VAL A 454 -20.19 5.02 22.45
C VAL A 454 -21.51 5.43 23.07
N SER A 455 -22.60 5.18 22.34
CA SER A 455 -23.98 5.41 22.78
C SER A 455 -24.86 4.25 22.32
N GLY A 456 -26.01 4.10 22.97
CA GLY A 456 -26.99 3.06 22.65
C GLY A 456 -26.46 1.62 22.74
N ASN A 457 -26.78 0.80 21.75
CA ASN A 457 -26.61 -0.66 21.77
C ASN A 457 -25.63 -1.19 20.71
N TYR A 458 -25.38 -0.43 19.64
CA TYR A 458 -24.62 -0.95 18.50
C TYR A 458 -23.56 0.04 18.05
N SER A 459 -22.49 -0.48 17.47
CA SER A 459 -21.54 0.27 16.64
C SER A 459 -21.19 -0.60 15.44
N ILE A 460 -20.25 -0.14 14.61
CA ILE A 460 -19.69 -0.98 13.55
C ILE A 460 -18.21 -1.22 13.81
N LYS A 461 -17.71 -2.34 13.32
CA LYS A 461 -16.29 -2.63 13.33
C LYS A 461 -15.86 -3.31 12.05
N ILE A 462 -14.57 -3.27 11.78
CA ILE A 462 -13.91 -4.18 10.86
C ILE A 462 -12.89 -5.00 11.63
N ASN A 463 -12.90 -6.31 11.42
CA ASN A 463 -12.09 -7.25 12.19
C ASN A 463 -10.70 -7.44 11.56
N ASN A 464 -9.83 -6.44 11.70
CA ASN A 464 -8.48 -6.51 11.15
C ASN A 464 -7.62 -7.60 11.78
N LEU A 465 -7.98 -8.12 12.97
CA LEU A 465 -7.25 -9.22 13.62
C LEU A 465 -7.32 -10.51 12.79
N ILE A 466 -8.42 -10.74 12.10
CA ILE A 466 -8.59 -11.88 11.18
C ILE A 466 -8.60 -11.46 9.71
N ASN A 467 -8.54 -10.15 9.43
CA ASN A 467 -8.33 -9.67 8.07
C ASN A 467 -6.90 -9.98 7.68
N THR A 468 -6.75 -10.62 6.54
CA THR A 468 -5.47 -11.20 6.10
C THR A 468 -5.08 -10.68 4.72
N ASN A 469 -5.86 -9.76 4.17
CA ASN A 469 -5.62 -9.12 2.89
C ASN A 469 -4.84 -7.82 3.13
N TYR A 470 -3.63 -7.90 3.68
CA TYR A 470 -2.85 -6.72 4.05
C TYR A 470 -2.61 -5.78 2.87
N GLY A 471 -2.86 -4.49 3.11
CA GLY A 471 -2.87 -3.45 2.10
C GLY A 471 -4.22 -3.30 1.39
N SER A 472 -5.17 -4.22 1.53
CA SER A 472 -6.51 -4.07 0.95
C SER A 472 -7.33 -3.05 1.74
N SER A 473 -8.29 -2.44 1.04
CA SER A 473 -9.11 -1.36 1.59
C SER A 473 -10.60 -1.70 1.56
N ASP A 474 -11.27 -1.44 2.68
CA ASP A 474 -12.72 -1.57 2.83
C ASP A 474 -13.35 -0.20 3.06
N GLU A 475 -14.27 0.18 2.17
CA GLU A 475 -14.85 1.52 2.17
C GLU A 475 -16.28 1.52 2.70
N LEU A 476 -16.52 2.33 3.73
CA LEU A 476 -17.85 2.75 4.15
C LEU A 476 -18.20 4.04 3.39
N VAL A 477 -18.98 3.90 2.33
CA VAL A 477 -19.40 5.02 1.48
C VAL A 477 -20.66 5.67 2.06
N LEU A 478 -20.55 6.93 2.45
CA LEU A 478 -21.65 7.75 2.96
C LEU A 478 -22.60 8.18 1.83
N PRO A 479 -23.83 8.61 2.14
CA PRO A 479 -24.66 9.23 1.13
C PRO A 479 -24.01 10.51 0.60
N TYR A 480 -24.43 10.93 -0.59
CA TYR A 480 -23.98 12.21 -1.13
C TYR A 480 -24.58 13.37 -0.34
N PHE A 481 -23.82 14.43 -0.13
CA PHE A 481 -24.23 15.61 0.62
C PHE A 481 -24.26 16.88 -0.23
N ASP A 482 -25.27 17.73 0.01
CA ASP A 482 -25.30 19.12 -0.42
C ASP A 482 -24.77 20.00 0.71
N LEU A 483 -23.49 20.39 0.65
CA LEU A 483 -22.91 21.24 1.69
C LEU A 483 -23.37 22.70 1.60
N THR A 484 -24.01 23.13 0.50
CA THR A 484 -24.60 24.47 0.38
C THR A 484 -25.84 24.62 1.26
N SER A 485 -26.47 23.51 1.66
CA SER A 485 -27.61 23.49 2.57
C SER A 485 -27.26 23.83 4.03
N SER A 486 -25.96 23.95 4.34
CA SER A 486 -25.48 24.37 5.65
C SER A 486 -25.69 25.87 5.94
N ASP A 487 -25.83 26.21 7.22
CA ASP A 487 -25.86 27.58 7.72
C ASP A 487 -24.55 28.30 7.32
N PRO A 488 -24.63 29.39 6.53
CA PRO A 488 -23.45 30.11 6.05
C PRO A 488 -22.57 30.70 7.16
N ASP A 489 -23.11 30.90 8.36
CA ASP A 489 -22.42 31.50 9.50
C ASP A 489 -21.82 30.46 10.46
N SER A 490 -22.06 29.16 10.22
CA SER A 490 -21.53 28.06 11.03
C SER A 490 -20.33 27.37 10.35
N ASN A 491 -19.69 26.41 11.02
CA ASN A 491 -18.70 25.54 10.38
C ASN A 491 -19.37 24.24 9.94
N VAL A 492 -19.12 23.80 8.70
CA VAL A 492 -19.50 22.45 8.25
C VAL A 492 -18.36 21.49 8.55
N TYR A 493 -18.67 20.37 9.17
CA TYR A 493 -17.70 19.34 9.49
C TYR A 493 -18.30 17.94 9.33
N MET A 494 -17.40 16.98 9.19
CA MET A 494 -17.67 15.58 9.48
C MET A 494 -17.07 15.25 10.85
N SER A 495 -17.78 14.46 11.65
CA SER A 495 -17.25 13.87 12.87
C SER A 495 -17.68 12.42 13.02
N PHE A 496 -16.87 11.65 13.71
CA PHE A 496 -17.21 10.29 14.11
C PHE A 496 -16.34 9.87 15.30
N LYS A 497 -16.72 8.80 15.97
CA LYS A 497 -15.93 8.16 17.02
C LYS A 497 -15.19 6.98 16.43
N TRP A 498 -13.97 6.76 16.88
CA TRP A 498 -13.22 5.55 16.54
C TRP A 498 -12.56 4.96 17.77
N ALA A 499 -12.39 3.64 17.75
CA ALA A 499 -11.55 2.94 18.70
C ALA A 499 -10.77 1.83 18.02
N TYR A 500 -9.50 1.68 18.38
CA TYR A 500 -8.57 0.76 17.74
C TYR A 500 -7.48 0.32 18.70
N ALA A 501 -7.08 -0.95 18.59
CA ALA A 501 -5.89 -1.49 19.22
C ALA A 501 -5.01 -2.16 18.18
N LYS A 502 -3.71 -2.19 18.43
CA LYS A 502 -2.80 -3.04 17.66
C LYS A 502 -2.91 -4.49 18.14
N SER A 503 -2.70 -5.44 17.24
CA SER A 503 -2.49 -6.86 17.58
C SER A 503 -1.06 -7.12 18.06
N ASP A 504 -0.09 -6.46 17.43
CA ASP A 504 1.34 -6.46 17.71
C ASP A 504 1.90 -5.03 17.60
N PRO A 505 2.94 -4.64 18.39
CA PRO A 505 3.56 -3.33 18.26
C PRO A 505 3.99 -2.92 16.84
N THR A 506 4.34 -3.87 15.96
CA THR A 506 4.80 -3.59 14.59
C THR A 506 3.67 -3.33 13.60
N PHE A 507 2.52 -3.99 13.74
CA PHE A 507 1.39 -3.80 12.81
C PHE A 507 0.69 -2.47 13.03
N SER A 508 0.20 -1.87 11.95
CA SER A 508 -0.77 -0.81 12.07
C SER A 508 -1.67 -0.68 10.85
N ASP A 509 -2.94 -1.02 11.05
CA ASP A 509 -3.98 -0.64 10.10
C ASP A 509 -4.04 0.88 9.92
N GLU A 510 -4.74 1.31 8.87
CA GLU A 510 -4.95 2.70 8.53
C GLU A 510 -6.44 3.06 8.53
N LEU A 511 -6.74 4.29 8.94
CA LEU A 511 -8.07 4.88 8.85
C LEU A 511 -7.99 6.20 8.08
N LEU A 512 -8.71 6.27 6.97
CA LEU A 512 -8.78 7.43 6.09
C LEU A 512 -10.21 7.95 5.99
N VAL A 513 -10.34 9.25 5.69
CA VAL A 513 -11.55 9.79 5.06
C VAL A 513 -11.18 10.42 3.75
N LEU A 514 -11.84 9.96 2.69
CA LEU A 514 -11.67 10.45 1.33
C LEU A 514 -12.91 11.23 0.92
N LEU A 515 -12.69 12.37 0.28
CA LEU A 515 -13.75 13.28 -0.21
C LEU A 515 -13.63 13.46 -1.72
N SER A 516 -14.75 13.30 -2.44
CA SER A 516 -14.87 13.65 -3.86
C SER A 516 -15.99 14.65 -4.07
N THR A 517 -15.79 15.57 -5.02
CA THR A 517 -16.82 16.50 -5.53
C THR A 517 -17.16 16.22 -7.00
N ASP A 518 -16.65 15.11 -7.52
CA ASP A 518 -16.52 14.88 -8.96
C ASP A 518 -16.96 13.45 -9.37
N CYS A 519 -17.91 12.89 -8.61
CA CYS A 519 -18.49 11.54 -8.77
C CYS A 519 -17.50 10.40 -8.48
N GLY A 520 -16.54 10.63 -7.60
CA GLY A 520 -15.55 9.63 -7.22
C GLY A 520 -14.46 9.43 -8.26
N VAL A 521 -14.26 10.39 -9.17
CA VAL A 521 -13.15 10.35 -10.14
C VAL A 521 -11.84 10.66 -9.45
N ASN A 522 -11.83 11.72 -8.63
CA ASN A 522 -10.70 12.09 -7.80
C ASN A 522 -11.15 12.18 -6.35
N PHE A 523 -10.32 11.62 -5.47
CA PHE A 523 -10.51 11.70 -4.03
C PHE A 523 -9.39 12.52 -3.39
N THR A 524 -9.80 13.46 -2.54
CA THR A 524 -8.89 14.18 -1.64
C THR A 524 -8.92 13.52 -0.28
N GLN A 525 -7.76 13.15 0.26
CA GLN A 525 -7.64 12.67 1.63
C GLN A 525 -7.83 13.83 2.61
N VAL A 526 -8.92 13.80 3.36
CA VAL A 526 -9.28 14.85 4.34
C VAL A 526 -9.05 14.41 5.79
N PHE A 527 -8.78 13.12 6.02
CA PHE A 527 -8.38 12.56 7.31
C PHE A 527 -7.48 11.35 7.10
N TYR A 528 -6.51 11.17 7.99
CA TYR A 528 -5.63 10.00 8.00
C TYR A 528 -5.09 9.73 9.40
N ARG A 529 -5.15 8.47 9.82
CA ARG A 529 -4.52 7.97 11.03
C ARG A 529 -3.92 6.59 10.75
N THR A 530 -2.69 6.40 11.23
CA THR A 530 -1.99 5.12 11.28
C THR A 530 -1.09 5.15 12.52
N GLN A 531 -0.43 4.03 12.81
CA GLN A 531 0.51 3.83 13.90
C GLN A 531 -0.07 4.32 15.23
N THR A 532 0.75 5.02 16.03
CA THR A 532 0.35 5.55 17.34
C THR A 532 -0.80 6.54 17.27
N ALA A 533 -1.01 7.21 16.13
CA ALA A 533 -2.09 8.17 15.95
C ALA A 533 -3.47 7.49 15.83
N LEU A 534 -3.52 6.24 15.34
CA LEU A 534 -4.75 5.46 15.25
C LEU A 534 -5.12 4.83 16.60
N VAL A 535 -4.13 4.40 17.39
CA VAL A 535 -4.32 3.64 18.63
C VAL A 535 -5.11 4.42 19.70
N THR A 536 -6.08 3.72 20.30
CA THR A 536 -6.91 4.20 21.40
C THR A 536 -6.99 3.21 22.57
N GLY A 537 -6.72 1.93 22.34
CA GLY A 537 -6.64 0.86 23.35
C GLY A 537 -5.23 0.25 23.46
N PRO A 538 -4.99 -0.60 24.47
CA PRO A 538 -3.73 -1.32 24.62
C PRO A 538 -3.52 -2.35 23.50
N THR A 539 -2.26 -2.58 23.12
CA THR A 539 -1.91 -3.67 22.19
C THR A 539 -2.28 -5.03 22.80
N GLN A 540 -2.95 -5.89 22.03
CA GLN A 540 -3.41 -7.20 22.48
C GLN A 540 -3.62 -8.18 21.33
N THR A 541 -3.35 -9.47 21.58
CA THR A 541 -3.46 -10.54 20.57
C THR A 541 -4.85 -11.18 20.48
N THR A 542 -5.77 -10.83 21.39
CA THR A 542 -7.18 -11.26 21.36
C THR A 542 -8.06 -10.19 20.73
N PRO A 543 -9.26 -10.51 20.23
CA PRO A 543 -10.19 -9.52 19.66
C PRO A 543 -10.38 -8.33 20.60
N PHE A 544 -10.05 -7.14 20.11
CA PHE A 544 -10.22 -5.88 20.83
C PHE A 544 -11.70 -5.53 20.89
N ILE A 545 -12.16 -5.14 22.09
CA ILE A 545 -13.51 -4.64 22.34
C ILE A 545 -13.32 -3.39 23.22
N PRO A 546 -13.61 -2.19 22.70
CA PRO A 546 -13.30 -0.95 23.40
C PRO A 546 -14.24 -0.71 24.59
N ASP A 547 -13.68 -0.23 25.70
CA ASP A 547 -14.46 0.35 26.79
C ASP A 547 -14.70 1.86 26.58
N SER A 548 -15.50 2.48 27.46
CA SER A 548 -15.92 3.88 27.34
C SER A 548 -14.77 4.90 27.38
N THR A 549 -13.57 4.51 27.82
CA THR A 549 -12.38 5.38 27.87
C THR A 549 -11.52 5.31 26.62
N GLN A 550 -11.77 4.32 25.76
CA GLN A 550 -10.92 3.97 24.61
C GLN A 550 -11.46 4.51 23.28
N TRP A 551 -12.43 5.43 23.31
CA TRP A 551 -12.97 6.06 22.10
C TRP A 551 -12.38 7.45 21.89
N LYS A 552 -11.83 7.70 20.71
CA LYS A 552 -11.41 9.03 20.26
C LYS A 552 -12.42 9.60 19.26
N SER A 553 -12.31 10.91 18.98
CA SER A 553 -13.23 11.63 18.10
C SER A 553 -12.48 12.26 16.94
N ALA A 554 -12.98 12.04 15.72
CA ALA A 554 -12.50 12.72 14.53
C ALA A 554 -13.35 13.96 14.30
N PHE A 555 -12.69 15.06 13.90
CA PHE A 555 -13.34 16.29 13.48
C PHE A 555 -12.65 16.80 12.22
N ILE A 556 -13.37 16.81 11.11
CA ILE A 556 -12.86 17.11 9.77
C ILE A 556 -13.61 18.32 9.25
N LEU A 557 -12.93 19.46 9.11
CA LEU A 557 -13.54 20.69 8.62
C LEU A 557 -13.77 20.62 7.11
N LEU A 558 -15.00 20.87 6.66
CA LEU A 558 -15.41 20.75 5.27
C LEU A 558 -15.72 22.10 4.60
N ASN A 559 -15.41 23.22 5.26
CA ASN A 559 -15.73 24.57 4.77
C ASN A 559 -15.22 24.86 3.34
N ASN A 560 -14.07 24.31 2.95
CA ASN A 560 -13.50 24.49 1.62
C ASN A 560 -14.39 23.89 0.50
N TYR A 561 -15.30 22.99 0.86
CA TYR A 561 -16.20 22.29 -0.06
C TYR A 561 -17.64 22.79 0.03
N ARG A 562 -17.93 23.81 0.84
CA ARG A 562 -19.29 24.32 1.10
C ARG A 562 -20.06 24.70 -0.16
N THR A 563 -19.37 25.13 -1.21
CA THR A 563 -19.98 25.50 -2.50
C THR A 563 -20.43 24.29 -3.32
N SER A 564 -20.15 23.06 -2.86
CA SER A 564 -20.47 21.83 -3.58
C SER A 564 -21.82 21.30 -3.14
N THR A 565 -22.73 21.13 -4.10
CA THR A 565 -24.06 20.53 -3.89
C THR A 565 -24.05 19.01 -3.95
N TYR A 566 -22.88 18.42 -4.21
CA TYR A 566 -22.69 16.98 -4.35
C TYR A 566 -21.30 16.59 -3.87
N VAL A 567 -21.24 16.13 -2.62
CA VAL A 567 -20.02 15.70 -1.96
C VAL A 567 -20.15 14.25 -1.58
N GLN A 568 -19.22 13.43 -2.05
CA GLN A 568 -19.08 12.04 -1.62
C GLN A 568 -18.03 11.97 -0.53
N LEU A 569 -18.38 11.34 0.59
CA LEU A 569 -17.46 10.99 1.66
C LEU A 569 -17.38 9.47 1.76
N LYS A 570 -16.19 8.94 1.99
CA LYS A 570 -16.02 7.55 2.39
C LYS A 570 -15.02 7.44 3.53
N ILE A 571 -15.30 6.57 4.48
CA ILE A 571 -14.36 6.17 5.52
C ILE A 571 -13.72 4.87 5.05
N VAL A 572 -12.39 4.82 5.04
CA VAL A 572 -11.63 3.68 4.49
C VAL A 572 -10.77 3.09 5.59
N ASN A 573 -10.89 1.78 5.77
CA ASN A 573 -9.92 0.98 6.53
C ASN A 573 -8.95 0.34 5.55
N VAL A 574 -7.65 0.46 5.80
CA VAL A 574 -6.63 -0.37 5.12
C VAL A 574 -6.04 -1.31 6.15
N THR A 575 -6.17 -2.62 5.94
CA THR A 575 -5.65 -3.56 6.93
C THR A 575 -4.15 -3.78 6.78
N ASP A 576 -3.46 -3.94 7.90
CA ASP A 576 -2.04 -4.30 8.04
C ASP A 576 -1.88 -5.33 9.18
N GLY A 577 -2.95 -6.06 9.50
CA GLY A 577 -2.94 -7.13 10.51
C GLY A 577 -3.02 -6.65 11.94
N GLY A 578 -3.55 -5.44 12.18
CA GLY A 578 -3.83 -4.93 13.52
C GLY A 578 -4.98 -5.63 14.22
N ASN A 579 -5.78 -4.92 14.99
CA ASN A 579 -6.94 -5.48 15.69
C ASN A 579 -8.22 -4.76 15.28
N ASN A 580 -9.37 -5.13 15.86
CA ASN A 580 -10.66 -4.54 15.51
C ASN A 580 -10.60 -3.00 15.49
N LEU A 581 -11.01 -2.40 14.38
CA LEU A 581 -11.23 -0.97 14.26
C LEU A 581 -12.74 -0.71 14.33
N TYR A 582 -13.16 0.03 15.35
CA TYR A 582 -14.55 0.40 15.58
C TYR A 582 -14.84 1.81 15.11
N LEU A 583 -16.05 2.03 14.59
CA LEU A 583 -16.61 3.34 14.29
C LEU A 583 -18.01 3.48 14.90
N ASP A 584 -18.32 4.69 15.35
CA ASP A 584 -19.63 5.02 15.89
C ASP A 584 -19.93 6.52 15.72
N ASN A 585 -21.21 6.93 15.85
CA ASN A 585 -21.65 8.31 15.89
C ASN A 585 -21.15 9.17 14.71
N ILE A 586 -21.35 8.69 13.49
CA ILE A 586 -21.01 9.43 12.28
C ILE A 586 -21.97 10.62 12.15
N TYR A 587 -21.41 11.81 11.92
CA TYR A 587 -22.16 13.03 11.70
C TYR A 587 -21.54 13.84 10.56
N VAL A 588 -22.39 14.42 9.71
CA VAL A 588 -22.01 15.40 8.70
C VAL A 588 -22.98 16.57 8.75
N GLY A 589 -22.47 17.73 9.14
CA GLY A 589 -23.25 18.96 9.14
C GLY A 589 -22.63 20.09 9.93
N ASP A 590 -23.51 20.94 10.45
CA ASP A 590 -23.22 22.32 10.79
C ASP A 590 -23.82 22.74 12.15
N ASN A 591 -24.57 21.84 12.79
CA ASN A 591 -25.22 22.05 14.06
C ASN A 591 -24.43 21.40 15.20
N ILE A 592 -24.08 22.21 16.20
CA ILE A 592 -23.49 21.72 17.46
C ILE A 592 -24.60 21.53 18.48
N THR A 593 -25.28 20.38 18.46
CA THR A 593 -26.01 19.91 19.64
C THR A 593 -25.14 18.91 20.39
N GLY A 594 -24.47 19.34 21.47
CA GLY A 594 -23.89 18.42 22.47
C GLY A 594 -22.38 18.46 22.68
N ILE A 595 -21.61 19.38 22.09
CA ILE A 595 -20.16 19.45 22.29
C ILE A 595 -19.79 20.58 23.27
N THR A 596 -19.77 20.26 24.57
CA THR A 596 -19.02 21.02 25.58
C THR A 596 -17.58 20.53 25.61
N SER A 597 -16.86 20.73 24.52
CA SER A 597 -15.40 20.80 24.44
C SER A 597 -15.03 20.72 22.97
N ILE A 598 -14.63 21.87 22.41
CA ILE A 598 -13.68 21.85 21.32
C ILE A 598 -12.38 21.34 21.96
N GLN A 599 -12.25 20.02 22.10
CA GLN A 599 -10.96 19.41 22.36
C GLN A 599 -10.19 19.57 21.05
N GLU A 600 -9.46 20.68 21.02
CA GLU A 600 -8.26 20.97 20.25
C GLU A 600 -7.89 19.82 19.32
N THR A 601 -8.34 19.95 18.08
CA THR A 601 -7.71 19.26 16.97
C THR A 601 -6.23 19.68 16.98
N GLU A 602 -5.34 18.70 17.16
CA GLU A 602 -3.89 18.83 16.98
C GLU A 602 -3.63 19.46 15.60
N PHE A 603 -3.46 20.78 15.58
CA PHE A 603 -3.02 21.55 14.43
C PHE A 603 -1.70 22.22 14.79
N GLU A 604 -0.78 22.18 13.83
CA GLU A 604 0.62 22.62 13.89
C GLU A 604 0.82 24.13 14.14
N THR A 605 0.13 24.78 15.08
CA THR A 605 0.48 26.11 15.63
C THR A 605 -0.06 26.29 17.05
N ASP A 606 0.22 25.35 17.96
CA ASP A 606 -0.02 25.61 19.38
C ASP A 606 1.02 26.60 19.92
N PHE A 607 0.59 27.50 20.79
CA PHE A 607 1.50 28.33 21.58
C PHE A 607 0.92 28.46 22.99
N LEU A 608 1.78 28.48 24.00
CA LEU A 608 1.38 28.62 25.40
C LEU A 608 1.58 30.06 25.83
N VAL A 609 0.61 30.60 26.57
CA VAL A 609 0.73 31.93 27.19
C VAL A 609 0.62 31.82 28.70
N TYR A 610 1.70 32.15 29.40
CA TYR A 610 1.74 32.07 30.87
C TYR A 610 2.64 33.17 31.50
N PRO A 611 2.36 33.61 32.74
CA PRO A 611 1.15 33.30 33.51
C PRO A 611 -0.09 33.99 32.93
N ASN A 612 -1.24 33.32 33.00
CA ASN A 612 -2.53 33.88 32.60
C ASN A 612 -3.61 33.36 33.58
N PRO A 613 -4.13 34.19 34.51
CA PRO A 613 -3.99 35.65 34.59
C PRO A 613 -2.56 36.13 34.88
N SER A 614 -2.22 37.33 34.37
CA SER A 614 -0.92 37.98 34.53
C SER A 614 -1.01 39.22 35.42
N SER A 615 0.00 39.43 36.27
CA SER A 615 0.18 40.60 37.13
C SER A 615 1.31 41.54 36.67
N GLY A 616 1.70 41.47 35.39
CA GLY A 616 2.73 42.38 34.87
C GLY A 616 3.36 41.95 33.56
N GLN A 617 3.49 40.64 33.32
CA GLN A 617 4.18 40.08 32.16
C GLN A 617 3.54 38.76 31.71
N ILE A 618 3.55 38.50 30.40
CA ILE A 618 3.16 37.21 29.82
C ILE A 618 4.32 36.67 28.99
N THR A 619 4.51 35.36 29.00
CA THR A 619 5.46 34.66 28.15
C THR A 619 4.70 33.81 27.16
N ILE A 620 5.05 33.95 25.88
CA ILE A 620 4.63 33.07 24.80
C ILE A 620 5.71 32.01 24.63
N LYS A 621 5.33 30.74 24.60
CA LYS A 621 6.21 29.61 24.30
C LYS A 621 5.60 28.78 23.18
N PHE A 622 6.40 28.43 22.17
CA PHE A 622 5.98 27.47 21.15
C PHE A 622 6.40 26.04 21.57
N PRO A 623 5.52 25.02 21.48
CA PRO A 623 5.88 23.62 21.64
C PRO A 623 6.71 23.14 20.43
N GLU A 624 7.39 22.01 20.59
CA GLU A 624 8.23 21.42 19.54
C GLU A 624 7.44 21.27 18.21
N LYS A 625 8.09 21.62 17.09
CA LYS A 625 7.59 21.65 15.68
C LYS A 625 7.12 23.02 15.13
N GLN A 626 7.53 24.15 15.70
CA GLN A 626 7.30 25.48 15.10
C GLN A 626 8.60 26.08 14.52
N GLU A 627 8.67 26.21 13.20
CA GLU A 627 9.80 26.85 12.50
C GLU A 627 9.31 27.86 11.44
N GLY A 628 9.91 29.04 11.43
CA GLY A 628 9.69 30.07 10.40
C GLY A 628 9.23 31.43 10.94
N ASN A 629 8.76 32.30 10.03
CA ASN A 629 8.30 33.63 10.38
C ASN A 629 6.85 33.61 10.89
N VAL A 630 6.64 34.18 12.08
CA VAL A 630 5.37 34.23 12.79
C VAL A 630 5.04 35.67 13.16
N ARG A 631 3.80 36.09 12.92
CA ARG A 631 3.29 37.41 13.30
C ARG A 631 2.54 37.32 14.62
N ILE A 632 2.94 38.12 15.60
CA ILE A 632 2.30 38.20 16.91
C ILE A 632 1.60 39.54 17.05
N THR A 633 0.31 39.52 17.37
CA THR A 633 -0.53 40.70 17.56
C THR A 633 -1.23 40.65 18.92
N ILE A 634 -1.15 41.70 19.72
CA ILE A 634 -1.92 41.85 20.97
C ILE A 634 -2.98 42.94 20.76
N THR A 635 -4.23 42.65 21.09
CA THR A 635 -5.36 43.59 20.98
C THR A 635 -6.14 43.69 22.30
N ASP A 636 -6.78 44.82 22.56
CA ASP A 636 -7.82 44.91 23.60
C ASP A 636 -9.17 44.33 23.13
N ILE A 637 -10.18 44.31 24.03
CA ILE A 637 -11.53 43.83 23.72
C ILE A 637 -12.24 44.59 22.60
N SER A 638 -11.81 45.82 22.29
CA SER A 638 -12.38 46.61 21.20
C SER A 638 -11.69 46.34 19.86
N GLY A 639 -10.69 45.44 19.83
CA GLY A 639 -9.91 45.11 18.64
C GLY A 639 -8.77 46.10 18.35
N ARG A 640 -8.54 47.10 19.21
CA ARG A 640 -7.41 48.03 19.04
C ARG A 640 -6.09 47.30 19.26
N VAL A 641 -5.20 47.40 18.28
CA VAL A 641 -3.88 46.77 18.30
C VAL A 641 -2.95 47.51 19.26
N LEU A 642 -2.46 46.80 20.26
CA LEU A 642 -1.52 47.28 21.28
C LEU A 642 -0.08 46.83 20.95
N LYS A 643 0.06 45.71 20.25
CA LYS A 643 1.34 45.20 19.75
C LYS A 643 1.13 44.45 18.44
N ASN A 644 2.05 44.59 17.48
CA ASN A 644 2.10 43.80 16.25
C ASN A 644 3.57 43.67 15.82
N GLU A 645 4.07 42.46 15.67
CA GLU A 645 5.46 42.21 15.28
C GLU A 645 5.58 40.91 14.47
N LEU A 646 6.59 40.84 13.60
CA LEU A 646 6.98 39.64 12.88
C LEU A 646 8.28 39.14 13.51
N ILE A 647 8.31 37.87 13.91
CA ILE A 647 9.46 37.22 14.54
C ILE A 647 9.79 35.92 13.82
N SER A 648 11.06 35.53 13.82
CA SER A 648 11.47 34.19 13.41
C SER A 648 11.52 33.31 14.66
N VAL A 649 10.84 32.15 14.61
CA VAL A 649 10.80 31.19 15.72
C VAL A 649 11.46 29.88 15.34
N ASP A 650 12.00 29.20 16.35
CA ASP A 650 12.49 27.83 16.31
C ASP A 650 11.77 26.99 17.40
N ASN A 651 12.07 25.68 17.45
CA ASN A 651 11.43 24.71 18.35
C ASN A 651 11.62 25.00 19.85
N THR A 652 12.42 25.99 20.25
CA THR A 652 12.64 26.37 21.65
C THR A 652 12.26 27.82 21.96
N TYR A 653 11.67 28.52 20.99
CA TYR A 653 11.45 29.95 21.10
C TYR A 653 10.43 30.31 22.19
N GLN A 654 10.85 31.20 23.08
CA GLN A 654 9.98 31.84 24.06
C GLN A 654 10.22 33.35 24.07
N LYS A 655 9.15 34.12 24.27
CA LYS A 655 9.23 35.58 24.36
C LYS A 655 8.28 36.14 25.40
N THR A 656 8.83 37.02 26.24
CA THR A 656 8.09 37.70 27.30
C THR A 656 7.69 39.11 26.88
N TYR A 657 6.43 39.46 27.11
CA TYR A 657 5.87 40.79 26.89
C TYR A 657 5.52 41.41 28.23
N SER A 658 5.98 42.65 28.45
CA SER A 658 5.52 43.46 29.57
C SER A 658 4.16 44.06 29.29
N LEU A 659 3.22 43.83 30.20
CA LEU A 659 1.88 44.40 30.21
C LEU A 659 1.73 45.54 31.23
N THR A 660 2.83 46.01 31.83
CA THR A 660 2.82 47.05 32.88
C THR A 660 2.14 48.37 32.48
N ASN A 661 2.01 48.64 31.18
CA ASN A 661 1.36 49.85 30.64
C ASN A 661 -0.10 49.60 30.20
N PHE A 662 -0.65 48.42 30.45
CA PHE A 662 -1.99 48.00 30.07
C PHE A 662 -2.91 48.19 31.29
N SER A 663 -4.18 48.54 31.09
CA SER A 663 -5.16 48.61 32.18
C SER A 663 -5.65 47.21 32.58
N ASN A 664 -6.10 47.01 33.82
CA ASN A 664 -6.71 45.74 34.23
C ASN A 664 -7.88 45.40 33.31
N GLY A 665 -7.89 44.18 32.78
CA GLY A 665 -8.88 43.79 31.77
C GLY A 665 -8.50 42.55 30.96
N ILE A 666 -9.36 42.26 29.98
CA ILE A 666 -9.18 41.15 29.04
C ILE A 666 -8.51 41.69 27.78
N TYR A 667 -7.53 40.95 27.28
CA TYR A 667 -6.88 41.22 26.00
C TYR A 667 -6.81 39.92 25.20
N PHE A 668 -6.46 40.03 23.93
CA PHE A 668 -6.29 38.90 23.04
C PHE A 668 -4.91 38.93 22.42
N ILE A 669 -4.29 37.77 22.30
CA ILE A 669 -3.02 37.60 21.61
C ILE A 669 -3.22 36.65 20.44
N SER A 670 -2.96 37.14 19.24
CA SER A 670 -3.03 36.40 18.00
C SER A 670 -1.63 36.07 17.48
N VAL A 671 -1.46 34.84 17.02
CA VAL A 671 -0.27 34.32 16.35
C VAL A 671 -0.69 33.89 14.95
N GLU A 672 -0.03 34.42 13.93
CA GLU A 672 -0.29 34.11 12.53
C GLU A 672 0.95 33.56 11.83
N ALA A 673 0.83 32.37 11.23
CA ALA A 673 1.89 31.68 10.51
C ALA A 673 1.29 30.90 9.33
N LYS A 674 1.97 30.92 8.17
CA LYS A 674 1.56 30.19 6.95
C LYS A 674 0.07 30.37 6.55
N GLY A 675 -0.47 31.58 6.79
CA GLY A 675 -1.88 31.92 6.48
C GLY A 675 -2.91 31.47 7.53
N ILE A 676 -2.48 30.88 8.64
CA ILE A 676 -3.34 30.45 9.75
C ILE A 676 -3.15 31.40 10.93
N ARG A 677 -4.26 31.89 11.52
CA ARG A 677 -4.26 32.77 12.70
C ARG A 677 -4.92 32.08 13.89
N ARG A 678 -4.20 31.95 15.01
CA ARG A 678 -4.72 31.49 16.30
C ARG A 678 -4.76 32.63 17.29
N THR A 679 -5.77 32.67 18.17
CA THR A 679 -5.93 33.74 19.16
C THR A 679 -6.21 33.16 20.54
N GLN A 680 -5.47 33.60 21.56
CA GLN A 680 -5.72 33.27 22.96
C GLN A 680 -6.13 34.49 23.76
N LYS A 681 -7.01 34.27 24.74
CA LYS A 681 -7.45 35.29 25.70
C LYS A 681 -6.41 35.41 26.81
N ILE A 682 -5.96 36.63 27.11
CA ILE A 682 -5.12 36.94 28.28
C ILE A 682 -5.91 37.81 29.27
N ILE A 683 -5.80 37.50 30.54
CA ILE A 683 -6.40 38.27 31.64
C ILE A 683 -5.26 39.00 32.33
N PHE A 684 -5.30 40.33 32.31
CA PHE A 684 -4.35 41.17 33.04
C PHE A 684 -5.02 41.74 34.28
N ASN A 685 -4.45 41.45 35.45
CA ASN A 685 -4.93 41.92 36.74
C ASN A 685 -3.72 42.36 37.57
N ASN A 686 -3.46 43.67 37.57
CA ASN A 686 -2.43 44.32 38.34
C ASN A 686 -2.92 44.67 39.75
#